data_AF-A0A7S4FX53-F1
#
_entry.id   AF-A0A7S4FX53-F1
#
_cell.length_a   1.000
_cell.length_b   1.000
_cell.length_c   1.000
_cell.angle_alpha   90.00
_cell.angle_beta   90.00
_cell.angle_gamma   90.00
#
_symmetry.space_group_name_H-M   'P 1'
#
loop_
_entity.id
_entity.type
_entity.pdbx_description
1 polymer ?
#
loop_
_entity_poly.entity_id
_entity_poly.type
_entity_poly.pdbx_seq_one_letter_code
_entity_poly.pdbx_strand_id
1 'polypeptide(L)'
;MASMIESNGNHEIKGPYGHADFADQALEPMMPPEMRARWRALDPVGYTAAGVGCFVILMTIWRMSKSQNPQPATAMLTTSSNRLDVLEDQIKERASVTFGDVGGSAKPKAELQEVVDFLQNPDKYTGLGAKIPKGCLLTGPPGTGKTLLAQAVATEAGVPCFLYSPTELLSPSVPASSHIRYMFEEAKRASPCMVFIDEVDIVGPEAVNQLVAEIENIRADQVVMVLAATNRIDALDSSLLSPGRFDRQVTFQFPDIEERIEILQIAGRSLPLDRDVDFESIARQTFGFSGADLQNLMNEAAIVAAQDKRNVIDAECIRVAIQRILVGPDRLTKRHIFTDEEKRLMAYHEAGHAVVATLTRFARMDTISIVPFSHPNATERFLPGIDVLDSGMLTSAFLQSQMQIALAGVVAEQLIYADHDIITRRQGDVPQVSRAVRAVLAGQAQEADNVDEELDRQVTRMVDDALAATTELLSDNYPLLHKIADRIIANERMSLETCQQLVTGAPAKAARAATSRSDDLLGEDIRSMRSLLEPQPTTGSTDLVHVEDDMESLLHVLPKDVRATLANHPNRSNLLEVVLDLGRQPFARFGGVRGDESLREKIVTADELETAERRLGAFGGDNRAGLPGTLHRISAIRNRLGGIIGLTCRVGRATSGRVDIIKDLLETPTSILFLGPPGVGKTTVLREVARQLSDVYKMRVVIVDTSNEIGGDGDIPHPAIGSARRMQVQSPQEQHRVMIEAVENHMPEVIIIDEIGTEEEAQACRTIAERGVILIGTAHGKVMDNLLKNPTLCDLVGGIESVTISDEEAKLRGTQKTILERRAPPTFPLLVEMHERYTWVVHSVEQSVDSLLAGRAPTVQIRKVDQKGKPSITKCRYDSQETEHQWEAGFSMDDEAGEGAGQWFEGLDNRQVYAPVEYHRESGHANHTPRRKGRNGR
;
A
#
# COMPACT_ATOMS: atom_id res chain seq x y z
N MET A 1 35.38 48.47 -11.10
CA MET A 1 36.35 47.71 -11.91
C MET A 1 35.67 46.63 -12.75
N ALA A 2 34.81 45.77 -12.19
CA ALA A 2 34.05 44.79 -12.98
C ALA A 2 33.09 45.43 -14.01
N SER A 3 32.46 46.57 -13.69
CA SER A 3 31.54 47.26 -14.62
C SER A 3 32.21 47.98 -15.80
N MET A 4 33.54 48.02 -15.87
CA MET A 4 34.28 48.61 -17.00
C MET A 4 34.85 47.56 -17.96
N ILE A 5 34.74 46.27 -17.62
CA ILE A 5 35.33 45.16 -18.38
C ILE A 5 34.28 44.50 -19.30
N GLU A 6 32.99 44.62 -18.99
CA GLU A 6 31.93 43.97 -19.78
C GLU A 6 31.51 44.72 -21.05
N SER A 7 31.92 45.99 -21.25
CA SER A 7 31.41 46.78 -22.38
C SER A 7 32.32 46.86 -23.61
N ASN A 8 33.50 46.24 -23.63
CA ASN A 8 34.42 46.34 -24.78
C ASN A 8 34.97 44.95 -25.16
N GLY A 9 34.26 44.27 -26.06
CA GLY A 9 34.82 43.14 -26.81
C GLY A 9 35.95 43.63 -27.72
N ASN A 10 37.13 43.01 -27.57
CA ASN A 10 38.29 43.11 -28.45
C ASN A 10 38.76 44.53 -28.84
N HIS A 11 39.67 45.13 -28.06
CA HIS A 11 40.85 45.84 -28.56
C HIS A 11 41.82 46.20 -27.41
N GLU A 12 43.13 46.24 -27.71
CA GLU A 12 44.21 46.67 -26.82
C GLU A 12 43.92 48.01 -26.12
N ILE A 13 44.03 48.04 -24.79
CA ILE A 13 43.95 49.29 -24.03
C ILE A 13 45.33 49.96 -24.03
N LYS A 14 45.54 50.94 -24.91
CA LYS A 14 46.53 52.01 -24.72
C LYS A 14 45.81 53.22 -24.11
N GLY A 15 46.07 53.49 -22.83
CA GLY A 15 45.64 54.68 -22.09
C GLY A 15 46.79 55.27 -21.26
N PRO A 16 46.75 56.55 -20.86
CA PRO A 16 47.93 57.42 -20.83
C PRO A 16 48.74 57.46 -19.52
N TYR A 17 48.51 56.54 -18.58
CA TYR A 17 49.19 56.59 -17.28
C TYR A 17 50.11 55.37 -17.11
N GLY A 18 51.41 55.65 -16.99
CA GLY A 18 52.44 54.64 -16.80
C GLY A 18 52.28 53.90 -15.47
N HIS A 19 52.69 52.63 -15.45
CA HIS A 19 52.55 51.67 -14.34
C HIS A 19 53.10 52.13 -12.97
N ALA A 20 53.90 53.19 -12.91
CA ALA A 20 54.45 53.71 -11.66
C ALA A 20 53.43 54.55 -10.85
N ASP A 21 52.56 55.33 -11.51
CA ASP A 21 51.64 56.26 -10.82
C ASP A 21 50.46 55.53 -10.14
N PHE A 22 50.12 54.32 -10.60
CA PHE A 22 48.99 53.55 -10.06
C PHE A 22 49.29 52.91 -8.69
N ALA A 23 50.56 52.56 -8.43
CA ALA A 23 50.96 51.95 -7.17
C ALA A 23 50.97 52.96 -6.01
N ASP A 24 51.43 54.18 -6.27
CA ASP A 24 51.55 55.22 -5.23
C ASP A 24 50.19 55.81 -4.82
N GLN A 25 49.24 55.94 -5.75
CA GLN A 25 47.93 56.55 -5.45
C GLN A 25 46.92 55.58 -4.82
N ALA A 26 47.04 54.27 -5.05
CA ALA A 26 46.06 53.29 -4.58
C ALA A 26 46.49 52.53 -3.31
N LEU A 27 47.78 52.20 -3.15
CA LEU A 27 48.24 51.31 -2.07
C LEU A 27 48.76 52.07 -0.84
N GLU A 28 49.42 53.22 -1.03
CA GLU A 28 50.02 54.00 0.07
C GLU A 28 49.02 54.45 1.17
N PRO A 29 47.78 54.86 0.85
CA PRO A 29 46.79 55.28 1.85
C PRO A 29 46.34 54.13 2.76
N MET A 30 46.44 52.89 2.28
CA MET A 30 45.99 51.68 3.00
C MET A 30 47.08 51.11 3.93
N MET A 31 48.29 51.69 3.96
CA MET A 31 49.41 51.22 4.78
C MET A 31 49.53 51.95 6.14
N PRO A 32 49.96 51.25 7.21
CA PRO A 32 50.26 51.86 8.50
C PRO A 32 51.36 52.94 8.40
N PRO A 33 51.33 54.00 9.24
CA PRO A 33 52.24 55.15 9.12
C PRO A 33 53.74 54.78 9.14
N GLU A 34 54.11 53.75 9.89
CA GLU A 34 55.49 53.27 10.06
C GLU A 34 56.04 52.56 8.81
N MET A 35 55.18 52.00 7.95
CA MET A 35 55.59 51.33 6.72
C MET A 35 55.74 52.28 5.53
N ARG A 36 55.06 53.43 5.52
CA ARG A 36 55.11 54.39 4.40
C ARG A 36 56.52 54.94 4.17
N ALA A 37 57.27 55.19 5.26
CA ALA A 37 58.65 55.64 5.17
C ALA A 37 59.61 54.59 4.57
N ARG A 38 59.33 53.31 4.78
CA ARG A 38 60.11 52.20 4.20
C ARG A 38 59.71 51.89 2.76
N TRP A 39 58.44 52.08 2.42
CA TRP A 39 57.92 51.97 1.06
C TRP A 39 58.59 52.99 0.12
N ARG A 40 58.67 54.26 0.54
CA ARG A 40 59.35 55.33 -0.19
C ARG A 40 60.87 55.15 -0.31
N ALA A 41 61.47 54.25 0.44
CA ALA A 41 62.91 54.00 0.48
C ALA A 41 63.36 52.78 -0.35
N LEU A 42 62.45 52.09 -1.03
CA LEU A 42 62.77 50.94 -1.89
C LEU A 42 63.18 51.41 -3.30
N ASP A 43 64.29 50.87 -3.81
CA ASP A 43 64.73 51.09 -5.20
C ASP A 43 63.76 50.44 -6.21
N PRO A 44 63.78 50.85 -7.49
CA PRO A 44 62.80 50.41 -8.52
C PRO A 44 62.71 48.89 -8.71
N VAL A 45 63.77 48.15 -8.36
CA VAL A 45 63.81 46.68 -8.42
C VAL A 45 63.02 46.05 -7.26
N GLY A 46 62.97 46.69 -6.10
CA GLY A 46 62.21 46.22 -4.93
C GLY A 46 60.69 46.28 -5.13
N TYR A 47 60.20 47.26 -5.89
CA TYR A 47 58.79 47.39 -6.26
C TYR A 47 58.28 46.20 -7.08
N THR A 48 59.12 45.67 -7.98
CA THR A 48 58.76 44.52 -8.82
C THR A 48 58.73 43.21 -8.03
N ALA A 49 59.67 42.99 -7.10
CA ALA A 49 59.71 41.77 -6.30
C ALA A 49 58.59 41.71 -5.23
N ALA A 50 58.28 42.83 -4.57
CA ALA A 50 57.19 42.90 -3.60
C ALA A 50 55.80 42.84 -4.28
N GLY A 51 55.67 43.47 -5.46
CA GLY A 51 54.45 43.42 -6.26
C GLY A 51 54.14 42.02 -6.80
N VAL A 52 55.15 41.30 -7.31
CA VAL A 52 54.99 39.90 -7.77
C VAL A 52 54.71 38.97 -6.59
N GLY A 53 55.35 39.18 -5.43
CA GLY A 53 55.05 38.42 -4.21
C GLY A 53 53.60 38.60 -3.73
N CYS A 54 53.10 39.85 -3.67
CA CYS A 54 51.70 40.12 -3.34
C CYS A 54 50.74 39.57 -4.40
N PHE A 55 51.10 39.62 -5.69
CA PHE A 55 50.28 39.08 -6.76
C PHE A 55 50.18 37.55 -6.69
N VAL A 56 51.28 36.85 -6.39
CA VAL A 56 51.28 35.39 -6.19
C VAL A 56 50.49 35.00 -4.94
N ILE A 57 50.62 35.75 -3.84
CA ILE A 57 49.85 35.50 -2.61
C ILE A 57 48.35 35.75 -2.86
N LEU A 58 47.99 36.83 -3.54
CA LEU A 58 46.60 37.11 -3.94
C LEU A 58 46.07 36.07 -4.93
N MET A 59 46.89 35.57 -5.86
CA MET A 59 46.48 34.49 -6.77
C MET A 59 46.31 33.16 -6.04
N THR A 60 47.13 32.90 -5.01
CA THR A 60 47.02 31.69 -4.17
C THR A 60 45.79 31.77 -3.28
N ILE A 61 45.50 32.94 -2.70
CA ILE A 61 44.25 33.20 -1.95
C ILE A 61 43.03 33.13 -2.88
N TRP A 62 43.12 33.63 -4.11
CA TRP A 62 42.05 33.55 -5.12
C TRP A 62 41.82 32.10 -5.61
N ARG A 63 42.89 31.30 -5.76
CA ARG A 63 42.79 29.87 -6.06
C ARG A 63 42.19 29.08 -4.90
N MET A 64 42.55 29.42 -3.66
CA MET A 64 41.97 28.80 -2.47
C MET A 64 40.51 29.25 -2.25
N SER A 65 40.16 30.48 -2.62
CA SER A 65 38.78 31.00 -2.63
C SER A 65 37.88 30.34 -3.69
N LYS A 66 38.44 29.73 -4.74
CA LYS A 66 37.71 28.89 -5.70
C LYS A 66 37.67 27.41 -5.31
N SER A 67 38.30 27.01 -4.19
CA SER A 67 38.35 25.63 -3.70
C SER A 67 37.54 25.41 -2.41
N GLN A 68 36.76 26.40 -1.97
CA GLN A 68 35.77 26.22 -0.92
C GLN A 68 34.38 26.19 -1.53
N ASN A 69 33.71 25.04 -1.37
CA ASN A 69 32.29 24.86 -1.64
C ASN A 69 31.49 26.05 -1.08
N PRO A 70 30.74 26.80 -1.89
CA PRO A 70 29.73 27.70 -1.36
C PRO A 70 28.66 26.83 -0.67
N GLN A 71 28.22 27.24 0.51
CA GLN A 71 27.05 26.64 1.14
C GLN A 71 25.84 26.73 0.19
N PRO A 72 24.99 25.69 0.13
CA PRO A 72 23.97 25.53 -0.92
C PRO A 72 22.84 26.58 -0.90
N ALA A 73 22.72 27.41 0.13
CA ALA A 73 21.58 28.31 0.30
C ALA A 73 21.65 29.62 -0.52
N THR A 74 22.85 30.11 -0.88
CA THR A 74 23.01 31.45 -1.47
C THR A 74 23.14 31.47 -3.00
N ALA A 75 23.42 30.33 -3.64
CA ALA A 75 23.55 30.25 -5.10
C ALA A 75 22.20 30.22 -5.86
N MET A 76 21.08 30.01 -5.16
CA MET A 76 19.74 29.99 -5.79
C MET A 76 19.12 31.38 -6.01
N LEU A 77 19.62 32.42 -5.34
CA LEU A 77 18.98 33.73 -5.34
C LEU A 77 19.35 34.63 -6.55
N THR A 78 20.36 34.26 -7.34
CA THR A 78 20.85 35.08 -8.46
C THR A 78 20.41 34.60 -9.85
N THR A 79 19.61 33.53 -9.92
CA THR A 79 19.17 32.91 -11.19
C THR A 79 17.68 33.16 -11.47
N SER A 80 17.13 34.29 -11.04
CA SER A 80 15.70 34.60 -11.14
C SER A 80 15.28 35.22 -12.48
N SER A 81 16.17 35.85 -13.24
CA SER A 81 15.79 36.52 -14.49
C SER A 81 15.64 35.58 -15.69
N ASN A 82 16.47 34.54 -15.81
CA ASN A 82 16.42 33.59 -16.95
C ASN A 82 15.42 32.45 -16.78
N ARG A 83 14.83 32.28 -15.59
CA ARG A 83 13.83 31.23 -15.34
C ARG A 83 12.42 31.67 -15.71
N LEU A 84 12.13 32.97 -15.65
CA LEU A 84 10.82 33.55 -15.98
C LEU A 84 10.48 33.43 -17.47
N ASP A 85 11.44 33.72 -18.35
CA ASP A 85 11.25 33.58 -19.81
C ASP A 85 11.04 32.11 -20.22
N VAL A 86 11.75 31.18 -19.56
CA VAL A 86 11.60 29.73 -19.79
C VAL A 86 10.27 29.21 -19.24
N LEU A 87 9.76 29.78 -18.14
CA LEU A 87 8.45 29.43 -17.59
C LEU A 87 7.32 29.96 -18.46
N GLU A 88 7.43 31.18 -19.00
CA GLU A 88 6.43 31.75 -19.91
C GLU A 88 6.27 30.92 -21.19
N ASP A 89 7.38 30.39 -21.73
CA ASP A 89 7.36 29.48 -22.88
C ASP A 89 6.77 28.10 -22.53
N GLN A 90 7.08 27.57 -21.33
CA GLN A 90 6.48 26.31 -20.85
C GLN A 90 4.97 26.42 -20.55
N ILE A 91 4.48 27.60 -20.15
CA ILE A 91 3.05 27.88 -19.93
C ILE A 91 2.31 27.98 -21.27
N LYS A 92 2.97 28.44 -22.35
CA LYS A 92 2.35 28.58 -23.68
C LYS A 92 2.35 27.30 -24.53
N GLU A 93 3.28 26.37 -24.32
CA GLU A 93 3.39 25.15 -25.14
C GLU A 93 2.38 24.04 -24.78
N ARG A 94 1.79 24.06 -23.59
CA ARG A 94 0.72 23.11 -23.24
C ARG A 94 -0.58 23.59 -23.87
N ALA A 95 -1.03 22.91 -24.92
CA ALA A 95 -2.32 23.14 -25.57
C ALA A 95 -3.40 23.39 -24.49
N SER A 96 -4.08 24.54 -24.60
CA SER A 96 -5.02 25.04 -23.60
C SER A 96 -6.28 24.17 -23.58
N VAL A 97 -6.27 23.10 -22.80
CA VAL A 97 -7.41 22.21 -22.58
C VAL A 97 -8.58 23.03 -22.02
N THR A 98 -9.79 22.86 -22.55
CA THR A 98 -11.03 23.51 -22.09
C THR A 98 -12.01 22.50 -21.49
N PHE A 99 -13.12 22.95 -20.89
CA PHE A 99 -14.14 22.00 -20.40
C PHE A 99 -14.79 21.17 -21.52
N GLY A 100 -14.74 21.65 -22.77
CA GLY A 100 -15.20 20.91 -23.95
C GLY A 100 -14.30 19.74 -24.34
N ASP A 101 -13.04 19.72 -23.87
CA ASP A 101 -12.06 18.66 -24.15
C ASP A 101 -12.06 17.57 -23.08
N VAL A 102 -12.89 17.71 -22.04
CA VAL A 102 -13.06 16.72 -20.97
C VAL A 102 -14.42 16.05 -21.17
N GLY A 103 -14.47 14.72 -21.30
CA GLY A 103 -15.74 13.96 -21.37
C GLY A 103 -16.28 13.58 -19.99
N GLY A 104 -17.61 13.53 -19.83
CA GLY A 104 -18.26 13.16 -18.58
C GLY A 104 -17.98 14.12 -17.41
N SER A 105 -18.01 13.60 -16.18
CA SER A 105 -17.73 14.33 -14.93
C SER A 105 -18.61 15.57 -14.76
N ALA A 106 -19.89 15.48 -15.10
CA ALA A 106 -20.82 16.61 -15.07
C ALA A 106 -20.88 17.30 -13.71
N LYS A 107 -20.93 16.52 -12.62
CA LYS A 107 -20.94 17.05 -11.25
C LYS A 107 -19.61 17.74 -10.88
N PRO A 108 -18.43 17.11 -11.02
CA PRO A 108 -17.15 17.80 -10.83
C PRO A 108 -16.99 19.09 -11.67
N LYS A 109 -17.44 19.09 -12.93
CA LYS A 109 -17.42 20.28 -13.78
C LYS A 109 -18.28 21.41 -13.22
N ALA A 110 -19.50 21.10 -12.75
CA ALA A 110 -20.38 22.10 -12.16
C ALA A 110 -19.78 22.71 -10.89
N GLU A 111 -19.18 21.89 -10.02
CA GLU A 111 -18.51 22.38 -8.80
C GLU A 111 -17.27 23.22 -9.11
N LEU A 112 -16.47 22.83 -10.12
CA LEU A 112 -15.31 23.58 -10.55
C LEU A 112 -15.64 24.82 -11.39
N GLN A 113 -16.84 24.90 -11.97
CA GLN A 113 -17.33 26.11 -12.63
C GLN A 113 -17.48 27.26 -11.63
N GLU A 114 -17.79 26.98 -10.36
CA GLU A 114 -17.76 27.99 -9.29
C GLU A 114 -16.34 28.52 -9.07
N VAL A 115 -15.33 27.63 -9.12
CA VAL A 115 -13.91 28.00 -9.00
C VAL A 115 -13.48 28.93 -10.14
N VAL A 116 -13.94 28.66 -11.36
CA VAL A 116 -13.73 29.55 -12.51
C VAL A 116 -14.35 30.94 -12.24
N ASP A 117 -15.58 31.01 -11.74
CA ASP A 117 -16.23 32.30 -11.43
C ASP A 117 -15.52 33.04 -10.28
N PHE A 118 -14.97 32.34 -9.29
CA PHE A 118 -14.16 32.96 -8.23
C PHE A 118 -12.87 33.59 -8.76
N LEU A 119 -12.23 32.96 -9.74
CA LEU A 119 -11.01 33.45 -10.36
C LEU A 119 -11.27 34.61 -11.32
N GLN A 120 -12.37 34.57 -12.08
CA GLN A 120 -12.75 35.62 -13.03
C GLN A 120 -13.38 36.85 -12.36
N ASN A 121 -14.25 36.65 -11.37
CA ASN A 121 -15.08 37.69 -10.78
C ASN A 121 -14.97 37.74 -9.24
N PRO A 122 -13.76 37.89 -8.66
CA PRO A 122 -13.58 37.87 -7.20
C PRO A 122 -14.34 39.00 -6.48
N ASP A 123 -14.41 40.19 -7.08
CA ASP A 123 -15.06 41.39 -6.50
C ASP A 123 -16.56 41.21 -6.25
N LYS A 124 -17.22 40.37 -7.05
CA LYS A 124 -18.64 40.01 -6.89
C LYS A 124 -18.90 39.37 -5.52
N TYR A 125 -17.95 38.61 -5.01
CA TYR A 125 -18.05 37.88 -3.74
C TYR A 125 -17.51 38.70 -2.58
N THR A 126 -16.34 39.31 -2.74
CA THR A 126 -15.71 40.12 -1.68
C THR A 126 -16.53 41.37 -1.36
N GLY A 127 -17.19 41.98 -2.35
CA GLY A 127 -18.11 43.11 -2.16
C GLY A 127 -19.34 42.79 -1.31
N LEU A 128 -19.74 41.52 -1.25
CA LEU A 128 -20.81 41.02 -0.37
C LEU A 128 -20.28 40.52 0.98
N GLY A 129 -18.97 40.62 1.24
CA GLY A 129 -18.31 40.13 2.44
C GLY A 129 -18.08 38.61 2.44
N ALA A 130 -18.28 37.93 1.31
CA ALA A 130 -18.00 36.50 1.20
C ALA A 130 -16.49 36.24 1.14
N LYS A 131 -16.04 35.20 1.84
CA LYS A 131 -14.65 34.71 1.75
C LYS A 131 -14.56 33.71 0.62
N ILE A 132 -13.70 33.99 -0.35
CA ILE A 132 -13.44 33.06 -1.46
C ILE A 132 -12.64 31.86 -0.91
N PRO A 133 -13.03 30.62 -1.24
CA PRO A 133 -12.24 29.44 -0.89
C PRO A 133 -10.81 29.57 -1.42
N LYS A 134 -9.82 29.26 -0.59
CA LYS A 134 -8.41 29.34 -0.99
C LYS A 134 -7.90 28.04 -1.63
N GLY A 135 -8.54 26.92 -1.32
CA GLY A 135 -8.13 25.61 -1.79
C GLY A 135 -9.30 24.69 -2.14
N CYS A 136 -9.09 23.87 -3.16
CA CYS A 136 -9.97 22.79 -3.59
C CYS A 136 -9.19 21.47 -3.71
N LEU A 137 -9.65 20.43 -3.03
CA LEU A 137 -9.07 19.09 -3.11
C LEU A 137 -9.87 18.24 -4.09
N LEU A 138 -9.20 17.67 -5.09
CA LEU A 138 -9.74 16.74 -6.06
C LEU A 138 -9.42 15.31 -5.61
N THR A 139 -10.44 14.53 -5.28
CA THR A 139 -10.27 13.15 -4.77
C THR A 139 -10.87 12.16 -5.75
N GLY A 140 -10.28 10.98 -5.92
CA GLY A 140 -10.88 9.94 -6.75
C GLY A 140 -9.86 9.00 -7.38
N PRO A 141 -10.30 7.93 -8.06
CA PRO A 141 -9.40 6.92 -8.60
C PRO A 141 -8.45 7.50 -9.67
N PRO A 142 -7.30 6.84 -9.93
CA PRO A 142 -6.37 7.27 -10.97
C PRO A 142 -7.02 7.21 -12.36
N GLY A 143 -6.58 8.08 -13.27
CA GLY A 143 -7.07 8.08 -14.66
C GLY A 143 -8.48 8.66 -14.89
N THR A 144 -9.11 9.25 -13.87
CA THR A 144 -10.46 9.87 -13.96
C THR A 144 -10.47 11.31 -14.46
N GLY A 145 -9.32 11.87 -14.84
CA GLY A 145 -9.24 13.21 -15.42
C GLY A 145 -9.08 14.36 -14.42
N LYS A 146 -8.65 14.11 -13.17
CA LYS A 146 -8.39 15.16 -12.15
C LYS A 146 -7.44 16.26 -12.67
N THR A 147 -6.27 15.87 -13.16
CA THR A 147 -5.25 16.79 -13.70
C THR A 147 -5.72 17.50 -14.97
N LEU A 148 -6.43 16.77 -15.84
CA LEU A 148 -6.99 17.31 -17.09
C LEU A 148 -8.06 18.38 -16.80
N LEU A 149 -8.96 18.12 -15.85
CA LEU A 149 -10.02 19.05 -15.49
C LEU A 149 -9.47 20.26 -14.72
N ALA A 150 -8.44 20.09 -13.89
CA ALA A 150 -7.75 21.21 -13.25
C ALA A 150 -7.11 22.14 -14.29
N GLN A 151 -6.44 21.60 -15.31
CA GLN A 151 -5.91 22.41 -16.42
C GLN A 151 -7.02 23.17 -17.14
N ALA A 152 -8.16 22.52 -17.38
CA ALA A 152 -9.32 23.16 -17.99
C ALA A 152 -9.85 24.33 -17.17
N VAL A 153 -9.90 24.24 -15.84
CA VAL A 153 -10.32 25.34 -14.95
C VAL A 153 -9.49 26.61 -15.18
N ALA A 154 -8.15 26.49 -15.25
CA ALA A 154 -7.30 27.66 -15.48
C ALA A 154 -7.50 28.26 -16.87
N THR A 155 -7.62 27.42 -17.90
CA THR A 155 -7.90 27.88 -19.26
C THR A 155 -9.22 28.64 -19.34
N GLU A 156 -10.29 28.08 -18.76
CA GLU A 156 -11.62 28.71 -18.73
C GLU A 156 -11.59 30.02 -17.93
N ALA A 157 -10.86 30.05 -16.81
CA ALA A 157 -10.69 31.24 -15.99
C ALA A 157 -9.80 32.31 -16.66
N GLY A 158 -8.99 31.94 -17.65
CA GLY A 158 -8.04 32.84 -18.30
C GLY A 158 -6.91 33.30 -17.38
N VAL A 159 -6.55 32.51 -16.37
CA VAL A 159 -5.50 32.83 -15.39
C VAL A 159 -4.27 31.93 -15.55
N PRO A 160 -3.05 32.38 -15.19
CA PRO A 160 -1.87 31.53 -15.18
C PRO A 160 -2.04 30.32 -14.25
N CYS A 161 -1.57 29.15 -14.69
CA CYS A 161 -1.58 27.92 -13.93
C CYS A 161 -0.16 27.42 -13.66
N PHE A 162 0.21 27.29 -12.39
CA PHE A 162 1.46 26.64 -11.98
C PHE A 162 1.17 25.18 -11.63
N LEU A 163 1.74 24.25 -12.40
CA LEU A 163 1.56 22.81 -12.19
C LEU A 163 2.80 22.22 -11.53
N TYR A 164 2.63 21.55 -10.39
CA TYR A 164 3.69 20.90 -9.64
C TYR A 164 3.43 19.41 -9.48
N SER A 165 4.44 18.61 -9.79
CA SER A 165 4.42 17.17 -9.58
C SER A 165 5.23 16.76 -8.33
N PRO A 166 4.97 15.59 -7.74
CA PRO A 166 5.70 15.11 -6.56
C PRO A 166 7.23 15.06 -6.74
N THR A 167 7.69 14.73 -7.94
CA THR A 167 9.12 14.66 -8.28
C THR A 167 9.82 16.02 -8.17
N GLU A 168 9.10 17.12 -8.41
CA GLU A 168 9.65 18.47 -8.28
C GLU A 168 9.72 18.92 -6.82
N LEU A 169 8.78 18.46 -5.99
CA LEU A 169 8.73 18.77 -4.56
C LEU A 169 9.74 17.97 -3.74
N LEU A 170 10.11 16.76 -4.17
CA LEU A 170 10.99 15.83 -3.44
C LEU A 170 12.43 15.78 -3.97
N SER A 171 12.91 16.83 -4.64
CA SER A 171 14.27 16.84 -5.18
C SER A 171 15.34 16.68 -4.08
N PRO A 172 16.31 15.76 -4.22
CA PRO A 172 17.29 15.47 -3.16
C PRO A 172 18.24 16.65 -2.84
N SER A 173 18.27 17.68 -3.69
CA SER A 173 19.15 18.84 -3.53
C SER A 173 18.55 19.98 -2.71
N VAL A 174 17.22 19.99 -2.52
CA VAL A 174 16.52 21.10 -1.85
C VAL A 174 15.41 20.55 -0.95
N PRO A 175 15.32 20.99 0.31
CA PRO A 175 14.20 20.62 1.17
C PRO A 175 12.87 21.00 0.52
N ALA A 176 11.91 20.08 0.54
CA ALA A 176 10.56 20.29 -0.01
C ALA A 176 9.91 21.58 0.53
N SER A 177 10.14 21.91 1.80
CA SER A 177 9.67 23.14 2.43
C SER A 177 10.17 24.42 1.76
N SER A 178 11.40 24.42 1.24
CA SER A 178 11.98 25.57 0.53
C SER A 178 11.40 25.71 -0.88
N HIS A 179 11.17 24.59 -1.57
CA HIS A 179 10.47 24.59 -2.87
C HIS A 179 9.04 25.09 -2.75
N ILE A 180 8.29 24.63 -1.74
CA ILE A 180 6.91 25.07 -1.51
C ILE A 180 6.86 26.58 -1.25
N ARG A 181 7.77 27.12 -0.43
CA ARG A 181 7.83 28.57 -0.18
C ARG A 181 8.08 29.35 -1.47
N TYR A 182 9.06 28.93 -2.26
CA TYR A 182 9.38 29.58 -3.53
C TYR A 182 8.20 29.53 -4.51
N MET A 183 7.54 28.38 -4.64
CA MET A 183 6.33 28.19 -5.44
C MET A 183 5.23 29.19 -5.05
N PHE A 184 4.93 29.32 -3.76
CA PHE A 184 3.89 30.24 -3.31
C PHE A 184 4.29 31.71 -3.46
N GLU A 185 5.57 32.06 -3.33
CA GLU A 185 6.04 33.42 -3.61
C GLU A 185 5.82 33.81 -5.07
N GLU A 186 6.11 32.91 -6.01
CA GLU A 186 5.88 33.13 -7.44
C GLU A 186 4.38 33.21 -7.76
N ALA A 187 3.57 32.31 -7.21
CA ALA A 187 2.12 32.34 -7.37
C ALA A 187 1.50 33.65 -6.83
N LYS A 188 1.93 34.10 -5.64
CA LYS A 188 1.48 35.35 -5.01
C LYS A 188 1.83 36.58 -5.85
N ARG A 189 2.95 36.56 -6.61
CA ARG A 189 3.34 37.63 -7.55
C ARG A 189 2.49 37.62 -8.83
N ALA A 190 2.05 36.45 -9.27
CA ALA A 190 1.26 36.25 -10.46
C ALA A 190 -0.27 36.33 -10.24
N SER A 191 -0.73 36.80 -9.07
CA SER A 191 -2.16 36.92 -8.76
C SER A 191 -2.90 37.87 -9.73
N PRO A 192 -4.09 37.51 -10.26
CA PRO A 192 -4.85 36.27 -10.02
C PRO A 192 -4.26 35.05 -10.73
N CYS A 193 -4.07 33.94 -10.01
CA CYS A 193 -3.51 32.71 -10.57
C CYS A 193 -4.07 31.44 -9.89
N MET A 194 -3.76 30.30 -10.50
CA MET A 194 -4.05 28.98 -9.95
C MET A 194 -2.76 28.18 -9.74
N VAL A 195 -2.69 27.46 -8.62
CA VAL A 195 -1.62 26.49 -8.33
C VAL A 195 -2.25 25.11 -8.30
N PHE A 196 -1.71 24.16 -9.07
CA PHE A 196 -2.13 22.77 -9.08
C PHE A 196 -1.02 21.86 -8.55
N ILE A 197 -1.34 21.05 -7.54
CA ILE A 197 -0.43 20.07 -6.93
C ILE A 197 -0.99 18.68 -7.16
N ASP A 198 -0.30 17.86 -7.96
CA ASP A 198 -0.71 16.47 -8.19
C ASP A 198 -0.16 15.52 -7.11
N GLU A 199 -0.88 14.45 -6.82
CA GLU A 199 -0.54 13.38 -5.85
C GLU A 199 -0.02 13.92 -4.50
N VAL A 200 -0.80 14.80 -3.87
CA VAL A 200 -0.44 15.45 -2.60
C VAL A 200 -0.30 14.45 -1.43
N ASP A 201 -0.71 13.19 -1.59
CA ASP A 201 -0.49 12.11 -0.62
C ASP A 201 0.95 11.58 -0.59
N ILE A 202 1.77 11.86 -1.61
CA ILE A 202 3.17 11.43 -1.68
C ILE A 202 4.08 12.36 -0.87
N VAL A 203 3.63 13.58 -0.56
CA VAL A 203 4.46 14.55 0.16
C VAL A 203 4.52 14.22 1.67
N GLY A 204 5.73 14.20 2.23
CA GLY A 204 5.93 13.90 3.64
C GLY A 204 5.32 14.95 4.59
N PRO A 205 5.19 14.64 5.90
CA PRO A 205 4.53 15.51 6.89
C PRO A 205 5.12 16.93 6.97
N GLU A 206 6.42 17.09 6.78
CA GLU A 206 7.09 18.40 6.78
C GLU A 206 6.60 19.29 5.62
N ALA A 207 6.47 18.72 4.42
CA ALA A 207 6.00 19.41 3.23
C ALA A 207 4.51 19.79 3.36
N VAL A 208 3.69 18.89 3.92
CA VAL A 208 2.27 19.15 4.22
C VAL A 208 2.12 20.34 5.18
N ASN A 209 2.91 20.36 6.27
CA ASN A 209 2.87 21.47 7.23
C ASN A 209 3.28 22.80 6.58
N GLN A 210 4.29 22.80 5.70
CA GLN A 210 4.68 24.01 4.99
C GLN A 210 3.61 24.46 3.97
N LEU A 211 2.96 23.52 3.28
CA LEU A 211 1.86 23.80 2.35
C LEU A 211 0.70 24.49 3.07
N VAL A 212 0.29 23.94 4.21
CA VAL A 212 -0.73 24.53 5.09
C VAL A 212 -0.37 25.96 5.47
N ALA A 213 0.87 26.17 5.94
CA ALA A 213 1.32 27.49 6.36
C ALA A 213 1.29 28.50 5.20
N GLU A 214 1.63 28.11 3.98
CA GLU A 214 1.59 29.01 2.83
C GLU A 214 0.17 29.38 2.39
N ILE A 215 -0.78 28.43 2.43
CA ILE A 215 -2.20 28.67 2.11
C ILE A 215 -2.81 29.66 3.12
N GLU A 216 -2.52 29.48 4.42
CA GLU A 216 -3.01 30.40 5.46
C GLU A 216 -2.43 31.81 5.29
N ASN A 217 -1.17 31.91 4.84
CA ASN A 217 -0.48 33.17 4.57
C ASN A 217 -0.89 33.89 3.27
N ILE A 218 -1.85 33.36 2.49
CA ILE A 218 -2.44 34.10 1.36
C ILE A 218 -3.26 35.27 1.91
N ARG A 219 -2.92 36.49 1.50
CA ARG A 219 -3.64 37.70 1.94
C ARG A 219 -5.02 37.80 1.29
N ALA A 220 -5.94 38.52 1.92
CA ALA A 220 -7.31 38.68 1.41
C ALA A 220 -7.41 39.44 0.08
N ASP A 221 -6.41 40.25 -0.27
CA ASP A 221 -6.31 40.96 -1.55
C ASP A 221 -5.62 40.15 -2.64
N GLN A 222 -5.07 38.98 -2.31
CA GLN A 222 -4.44 38.07 -3.26
C GLN A 222 -5.43 36.98 -3.66
N VAL A 223 -5.75 36.92 -4.96
CA VAL A 223 -6.57 35.88 -5.55
C VAL A 223 -5.64 34.76 -6.02
N VAL A 224 -5.42 33.77 -5.15
CA VAL A 224 -4.62 32.58 -5.45
C VAL A 224 -5.45 31.36 -5.07
N MET A 225 -5.80 30.54 -6.07
CA MET A 225 -6.58 29.32 -5.87
C MET A 225 -5.66 28.10 -5.93
N VAL A 226 -5.66 27.29 -4.88
CA VAL A 226 -4.83 26.07 -4.81
C VAL A 226 -5.69 24.84 -5.06
N LEU A 227 -5.48 24.16 -6.17
CA LEU A 227 -6.05 22.84 -6.43
C LEU A 227 -5.03 21.76 -6.06
N ALA A 228 -5.44 20.75 -5.33
CA ALA A 228 -4.60 19.57 -5.08
C ALA A 228 -5.35 18.31 -5.49
N ALA A 229 -4.67 17.33 -6.07
CA ALA A 229 -5.25 16.04 -6.41
C ALA A 229 -4.66 14.91 -5.56
N THR A 230 -5.49 13.93 -5.20
CA THR A 230 -5.04 12.69 -4.56
C THR A 230 -5.86 11.50 -5.03
N ASN A 231 -5.23 10.32 -5.03
CA ASN A 231 -5.91 9.05 -5.21
C ASN A 231 -6.35 8.41 -3.88
N ARG A 232 -5.86 8.93 -2.73
CA ARG A 232 -5.97 8.33 -1.40
C ARG A 232 -6.28 9.38 -0.33
N ILE A 233 -7.56 9.66 -0.10
CA ILE A 233 -7.95 10.61 0.94
C ILE A 233 -7.61 10.10 2.35
N ASP A 234 -7.56 8.78 2.53
CA ASP A 234 -7.21 8.08 3.77
C ASP A 234 -5.75 8.29 4.20
N ALA A 235 -4.87 8.55 3.23
CA ALA A 235 -3.45 8.79 3.47
C ALA A 235 -3.14 10.25 3.78
N LEU A 236 -4.09 11.18 3.59
CA LEU A 236 -3.89 12.60 3.84
C LEU A 236 -4.01 12.95 5.32
N ASP A 237 -3.18 13.89 5.76
CA ASP A 237 -3.33 14.50 7.08
C ASP A 237 -4.64 15.30 7.14
N SER A 238 -5.48 15.00 8.14
CA SER A 238 -6.70 15.72 8.48
C SER A 238 -6.53 17.23 8.62
N SER A 239 -5.31 17.70 8.91
CA SER A 239 -4.97 19.11 8.96
C SER A 239 -5.25 19.82 7.62
N LEU A 240 -5.02 19.17 6.48
CA LEU A 240 -5.31 19.74 5.15
C LEU A 240 -6.79 19.99 4.91
N LEU A 241 -7.67 19.20 5.54
CA LEU A 241 -9.12 19.25 5.39
C LEU A 241 -9.79 20.25 6.34
N SER A 242 -9.01 20.95 7.16
CA SER A 242 -9.54 21.94 8.11
C SER A 242 -10.01 23.21 7.40
N PRO A 243 -11.04 23.91 7.92
CA PRO A 243 -11.55 25.15 7.32
C PRO A 243 -10.47 26.23 7.13
N GLY A 244 -10.48 26.91 5.99
CA GLY A 244 -9.51 27.90 5.55
C GLY A 244 -8.37 27.36 4.69
N ARG A 245 -8.35 26.05 4.42
CA ARG A 245 -7.33 25.34 3.63
C ARG A 245 -7.98 24.74 2.38
N PHE A 246 -8.24 23.43 2.36
CA PHE A 246 -9.04 22.78 1.32
C PHE A 246 -10.52 22.76 1.72
N ASP A 247 -11.17 23.93 1.59
CA ASP A 247 -12.57 24.14 1.95
C ASP A 247 -13.55 23.38 1.04
N ARG A 248 -13.12 23.08 -0.19
CA ARG A 248 -13.90 22.33 -1.17
C ARG A 248 -13.25 20.99 -1.46
N GLN A 249 -14.07 19.96 -1.53
CA GLN A 249 -13.66 18.62 -1.94
C GLN A 249 -14.53 18.20 -3.12
N VAL A 250 -13.90 17.96 -4.26
CA VAL A 250 -14.57 17.54 -5.49
C VAL A 250 -14.18 16.09 -5.74
N THR A 251 -15.17 15.19 -5.68
CA THR A 251 -14.94 13.76 -5.82
C THR A 251 -15.19 13.28 -7.25
N PHE A 252 -14.19 12.62 -7.81
CA PHE A 252 -14.21 11.96 -9.11
C PHE A 252 -14.51 10.48 -8.94
N GLN A 253 -15.30 9.96 -9.85
CA GLN A 253 -15.67 8.55 -9.91
C GLN A 253 -15.29 7.99 -11.29
N PHE A 254 -15.32 6.67 -11.42
CA PHE A 254 -15.24 6.05 -12.74
C PHE A 254 -16.45 6.47 -13.61
N PRO A 255 -16.27 6.61 -14.93
CA PRO A 255 -17.34 7.03 -15.82
C PRO A 255 -18.41 5.94 -15.99
N ASP A 256 -19.68 6.35 -16.02
CA ASP A 256 -20.78 5.49 -16.45
C ASP A 256 -20.83 5.34 -17.98
N ILE A 257 -21.80 4.56 -18.50
CA ILE A 257 -21.91 4.28 -19.93
C ILE A 257 -22.04 5.55 -20.79
N GLU A 258 -22.81 6.55 -20.36
CA GLU A 258 -23.02 7.80 -21.11
C GLU A 258 -21.74 8.62 -21.10
N GLU A 259 -21.10 8.75 -19.93
CA GLU A 259 -19.81 9.44 -19.78
C GLU A 259 -18.70 8.77 -20.60
N ARG A 260 -18.68 7.43 -20.67
CA ARG A 260 -17.71 6.70 -21.51
C ARG A 260 -17.93 6.96 -22.99
N ILE A 261 -19.18 7.06 -23.46
CA ILE A 261 -19.48 7.43 -24.84
C ILE A 261 -18.94 8.82 -25.15
N GLU A 262 -19.16 9.80 -24.27
CA GLU A 262 -18.61 11.15 -24.45
C GLU A 262 -17.09 11.16 -24.52
N ILE A 263 -16.42 10.45 -23.59
CA ILE A 263 -14.95 10.34 -23.57
C ILE A 263 -14.43 9.70 -24.86
N LEU A 264 -15.07 8.64 -25.34
CA LEU A 264 -14.71 7.96 -26.59
C LEU A 264 -14.92 8.86 -27.81
N GLN A 265 -15.99 9.65 -27.84
CA GLN A 265 -16.25 10.62 -28.91
C GLN A 265 -15.17 11.71 -28.98
N ILE A 266 -14.76 12.24 -27.82
CA ILE A 266 -13.69 13.24 -27.73
C ILE A 266 -12.35 12.62 -28.15
N ALA A 267 -12.01 11.45 -27.61
CA ALA A 267 -10.77 10.75 -27.94
C ALA A 267 -10.72 10.31 -29.42
N GLY A 268 -11.86 9.99 -30.01
CA GLY A 268 -11.99 9.59 -31.41
C GLY A 268 -12.00 10.75 -32.41
N ARG A 269 -12.23 11.99 -31.97
CA ARG A 269 -12.45 13.16 -32.85
C ARG A 269 -11.29 13.43 -33.82
N SER A 270 -10.06 13.17 -33.39
CA SER A 270 -8.83 13.40 -34.16
C SER A 270 -8.39 12.17 -34.97
N LEU A 271 -9.09 11.04 -34.87
CA LEU A 271 -8.71 9.77 -35.47
C LEU A 271 -9.54 9.44 -36.73
N PRO A 272 -8.95 8.80 -37.75
CA PRO A 272 -9.69 8.37 -38.95
C PRO A 272 -10.50 7.10 -38.66
N LEU A 273 -11.71 7.27 -38.11
CA LEU A 273 -12.61 6.17 -37.77
C LEU A 273 -13.49 5.73 -38.96
N ASP A 274 -13.80 4.43 -39.04
CA ASP A 274 -14.83 3.91 -39.94
C ASP A 274 -16.23 4.39 -39.50
N ARG A 275 -17.17 4.46 -40.44
CA ARG A 275 -18.57 4.84 -40.19
C ARG A 275 -19.31 3.83 -39.33
N ASP A 276 -18.86 2.57 -39.35
CA ASP A 276 -19.49 1.47 -38.62
C ASP A 276 -19.00 1.37 -37.16
N VAL A 277 -18.16 2.30 -36.69
CA VAL A 277 -17.70 2.34 -35.29
C VAL A 277 -18.84 2.83 -34.38
N ASP A 278 -19.34 1.91 -33.56
CA ASP A 278 -20.37 2.19 -32.56
C ASP A 278 -19.77 2.38 -31.16
N PHE A 279 -19.70 3.63 -30.71
CA PHE A 279 -19.22 3.98 -29.37
C PHE A 279 -20.10 3.42 -28.24
N GLU A 280 -21.39 3.19 -28.48
CA GLU A 280 -22.29 2.63 -27.46
C GLU A 280 -21.94 1.17 -27.17
N SER A 281 -21.71 0.37 -28.23
CA SER A 281 -21.23 -1.01 -28.10
C SER A 281 -19.86 -1.09 -27.42
N ILE A 282 -18.94 -0.18 -27.76
CA ILE A 282 -17.61 -0.13 -27.13
C ILE A 282 -17.74 0.21 -25.64
N ALA A 283 -18.53 1.23 -25.29
CA ALA A 283 -18.72 1.63 -23.91
C ALA A 283 -19.29 0.49 -23.03
N ARG A 284 -20.17 -0.36 -23.56
CA ARG A 284 -20.68 -1.56 -22.85
C ARG A 284 -19.61 -2.61 -22.57
N GLN A 285 -18.67 -2.78 -23.51
CA GLN A 285 -17.57 -3.75 -23.39
C GLN A 285 -16.46 -3.26 -22.45
N THR A 286 -16.37 -1.96 -22.21
CA THR A 286 -15.33 -1.32 -21.38
C THR A 286 -15.85 -0.92 -19.99
N PHE A 287 -16.70 -1.75 -19.38
CA PHE A 287 -17.21 -1.51 -18.03
C PHE A 287 -16.07 -1.36 -17.01
N GLY A 288 -16.12 -0.31 -16.18
CA GLY A 288 -15.10 -0.02 -15.17
C GLY A 288 -13.80 0.61 -15.72
N PHE A 289 -13.73 0.96 -17.01
CA PHE A 289 -12.59 1.68 -17.56
C PHE A 289 -12.60 3.14 -17.09
N SER A 290 -11.42 3.67 -16.75
CA SER A 290 -11.24 5.11 -16.50
C SER A 290 -11.16 5.91 -17.81
N GLY A 291 -11.20 7.25 -17.72
CA GLY A 291 -11.04 8.10 -18.90
C GLY A 291 -9.69 7.91 -19.59
N ALA A 292 -8.61 7.76 -18.82
CA ALA A 292 -7.28 7.44 -19.34
C ALA A 292 -7.24 6.08 -20.08
N ASP A 293 -8.02 5.11 -19.61
CA ASP A 293 -8.08 3.78 -20.24
C ASP A 293 -8.78 3.83 -21.59
N LEU A 294 -9.85 4.62 -21.71
CA LEU A 294 -10.56 4.82 -22.96
C LEU A 294 -9.71 5.60 -23.96
N GLN A 295 -8.95 6.58 -23.48
CA GLN A 295 -7.99 7.29 -24.33
C GLN A 295 -6.88 6.36 -24.82
N ASN A 296 -6.34 5.51 -23.95
CA ASN A 296 -5.37 4.49 -24.34
C ASN A 296 -5.98 3.47 -25.31
N LEU A 297 -7.24 3.09 -25.13
CA LEU A 297 -7.97 2.21 -26.05
C LEU A 297 -8.01 2.75 -27.48
N MET A 298 -8.38 4.02 -27.63
CA MET A 298 -8.43 4.64 -28.96
C MET A 298 -7.03 4.75 -29.58
N ASN A 299 -6.00 5.03 -28.76
CA ASN A 299 -4.61 5.04 -29.22
C ASN A 299 -4.13 3.65 -29.66
N GLU A 300 -4.39 2.61 -28.86
CA GLU A 300 -4.07 1.21 -29.21
C GLU A 300 -4.81 0.76 -30.48
N ALA A 301 -6.07 1.14 -30.66
CA ALA A 301 -6.82 0.85 -31.87
C ALA A 301 -6.17 1.50 -33.11
N ALA A 302 -5.66 2.73 -32.97
CA ALA A 302 -4.90 3.41 -34.01
C ALA A 302 -3.57 2.69 -34.32
N ILE A 303 -2.85 2.22 -33.29
CA ILE A 303 -1.61 1.45 -33.46
C ILE A 303 -1.89 0.12 -34.17
N VAL A 304 -2.95 -0.61 -33.79
CA VAL A 304 -3.37 -1.84 -34.46
C VAL A 304 -3.68 -1.59 -35.94
N ALA A 305 -4.46 -0.56 -36.24
CA ALA A 305 -4.78 -0.19 -37.62
C ALA A 305 -3.51 0.14 -38.42
N ALA A 306 -2.56 0.87 -37.84
CA ALA A 306 -1.29 1.20 -38.47
C ALA A 306 -0.41 -0.04 -38.71
N GLN A 307 -0.35 -0.98 -37.75
CA GLN A 307 0.38 -2.25 -37.88
C GLN A 307 -0.19 -3.11 -39.01
N ASP A 308 -1.51 -3.17 -39.12
CA ASP A 308 -2.23 -3.87 -40.19
C ASP A 308 -2.22 -3.12 -41.54
N LYS A 309 -1.56 -1.95 -41.61
CA LYS A 309 -1.50 -1.06 -42.78
C LYS A 309 -2.90 -0.63 -43.27
N ARG A 310 -3.85 -0.45 -42.35
CA ARG A 310 -5.18 0.10 -42.63
C ARG A 310 -5.13 1.63 -42.59
N ASN A 311 -5.97 2.28 -43.41
CA ASN A 311 -6.08 3.74 -43.46
C ASN A 311 -7.19 4.30 -42.56
N VAL A 312 -8.02 3.42 -41.99
CA VAL A 312 -9.12 3.74 -41.08
C VAL A 312 -9.11 2.74 -39.93
N ILE A 313 -9.60 3.19 -38.77
CA ILE A 313 -9.78 2.36 -37.58
C ILE A 313 -11.21 1.80 -37.62
N ASP A 314 -11.34 0.50 -37.80
CA ASP A 314 -12.62 -0.21 -37.82
C ASP A 314 -12.92 -0.90 -36.47
N ALA A 315 -14.11 -1.48 -36.35
CA ALA A 315 -14.56 -2.17 -35.15
C ALA A 315 -13.64 -3.34 -34.75
N GLU A 316 -12.96 -3.98 -35.70
CA GLU A 316 -12.05 -5.10 -35.44
C GLU A 316 -10.75 -4.61 -34.79
N CYS A 317 -10.18 -3.49 -35.27
CA CYS A 317 -9.04 -2.85 -34.61
C CYS A 317 -9.35 -2.50 -33.15
N ILE A 318 -10.55 -1.97 -32.89
CA ILE A 318 -10.99 -1.62 -31.53
C ILE A 318 -11.18 -2.88 -30.69
N ARG A 319 -11.82 -3.92 -31.22
CA ARG A 319 -11.99 -5.21 -30.53
C ARG A 319 -10.65 -5.81 -30.12
N VAL A 320 -9.66 -5.79 -31.02
CA VAL A 320 -8.29 -6.25 -30.72
C VAL A 320 -7.62 -5.35 -29.69
N ALA A 321 -7.79 -4.04 -29.75
CA ALA A 321 -7.26 -3.11 -28.76
C ALA A 321 -7.87 -3.31 -27.37
N ILE A 322 -9.18 -3.54 -27.26
CA ILE A 322 -9.85 -3.94 -26.00
C ILE A 322 -9.20 -5.21 -25.48
N GLN A 323 -9.02 -6.23 -26.32
CA GLN A 323 -8.33 -7.47 -25.92
C GLN A 323 -6.90 -7.21 -25.48
N ARG A 324 -6.12 -6.36 -26.17
CA ARG A 324 -4.76 -6.01 -25.77
C ARG A 324 -4.71 -5.28 -24.44
N ILE A 325 -5.66 -4.39 -24.14
CA ILE A 325 -5.70 -3.67 -22.86
C ILE A 325 -6.17 -4.57 -21.73
N LEU A 326 -7.15 -5.45 -21.98
CA LEU A 326 -7.63 -6.41 -21.00
C LEU A 326 -6.62 -7.53 -20.72
N VAL A 327 -5.86 -7.94 -21.75
CA VAL A 327 -4.89 -9.05 -21.66
C VAL A 327 -3.51 -8.56 -21.25
N GLY A 328 -3.08 -7.39 -21.76
CA GLY A 328 -1.90 -6.61 -21.38
C GLY A 328 -0.54 -7.33 -21.46
N PRO A 329 0.52 -6.73 -22.05
CA PRO A 329 1.88 -7.29 -21.93
C PRO A 329 2.42 -7.23 -20.49
N ASP A 330 1.92 -6.29 -19.67
CA ASP A 330 2.16 -6.21 -18.23
C ASP A 330 1.00 -6.82 -17.43
N ARG A 331 1.08 -8.12 -17.12
CA ARG A 331 0.05 -8.88 -16.36
C ARG A 331 -0.15 -8.44 -14.89
N LEU A 332 0.37 -7.27 -14.47
CA LEU A 332 0.37 -6.78 -13.08
C LEU A 332 -0.90 -6.04 -12.66
N THR A 333 -1.65 -5.49 -13.60
CA THR A 333 -3.00 -5.00 -13.31
C THR A 333 -3.97 -6.01 -13.88
N LYS A 334 -4.26 -7.08 -13.12
CA LYS A 334 -5.48 -7.86 -13.36
C LYS A 334 -6.65 -6.90 -13.17
N ARG A 335 -7.02 -6.16 -14.21
CA ARG A 335 -8.29 -5.46 -14.27
C ARG A 335 -9.33 -6.56 -14.22
N HIS A 336 -10.11 -6.56 -13.15
CA HIS A 336 -11.14 -7.56 -12.97
C HIS A 336 -12.11 -7.44 -14.14
N ILE A 337 -12.12 -8.44 -15.00
CA ILE A 337 -13.07 -8.54 -16.11
C ILE A 337 -14.39 -8.94 -15.45
N PHE A 338 -15.27 -7.97 -15.24
CA PHE A 338 -16.60 -8.24 -14.71
C PHE A 338 -17.39 -9.03 -15.76
N THR A 339 -17.66 -10.28 -15.43
CA THR A 339 -18.60 -11.12 -16.20
C THR A 339 -20.00 -10.51 -16.15
N ASP A 340 -20.83 -10.80 -17.15
CA ASP A 340 -22.23 -10.35 -17.13
C ASP A 340 -23.00 -10.89 -15.91
N GLU A 341 -22.60 -12.06 -15.39
CA GLU A 341 -23.12 -12.65 -14.16
C GLU A 341 -22.71 -11.85 -12.91
N GLU A 342 -21.45 -11.42 -12.81
CA GLU A 342 -20.99 -10.54 -11.72
C GLU A 342 -21.67 -9.17 -11.78
N LYS A 343 -21.84 -8.57 -12.96
CA LYS A 343 -22.60 -7.31 -13.12
C LYS A 343 -24.04 -7.48 -12.69
N ARG A 344 -24.66 -8.60 -13.07
CA ARG A 344 -26.04 -8.94 -12.70
C ARG A 344 -26.17 -9.11 -11.18
N LEU A 345 -25.25 -9.83 -10.54
CA LEU A 345 -25.18 -9.98 -9.08
C LEU A 345 -25.10 -8.61 -8.38
N MET A 346 -24.19 -7.74 -8.82
CA MET A 346 -24.07 -6.38 -8.27
C MET A 346 -25.35 -5.58 -8.48
N ALA A 347 -25.97 -5.66 -9.65
CA ALA A 347 -27.22 -4.95 -9.92
C ALA A 347 -28.36 -5.40 -8.99
N TYR A 348 -28.48 -6.69 -8.67
CA TYR A 348 -29.48 -7.17 -7.70
C TYR A 348 -29.15 -6.73 -6.27
N HIS A 349 -27.89 -6.75 -5.88
CA HIS A 349 -27.45 -6.19 -4.59
C HIS A 349 -27.87 -4.71 -4.46
N GLU A 350 -27.58 -3.92 -5.48
CA GLU A 350 -27.93 -2.49 -5.50
C GLU A 350 -29.43 -2.22 -5.65
N ALA A 351 -30.15 -3.08 -6.37
CA ALA A 351 -31.60 -3.04 -6.46
C ALA A 351 -32.25 -3.37 -5.10
N GLY A 352 -31.68 -4.29 -4.32
CA GLY A 352 -32.13 -4.60 -2.96
C GLY A 352 -32.12 -3.36 -2.08
N HIS A 353 -30.98 -2.68 -2.00
CA HIS A 353 -30.84 -1.40 -1.31
C HIS A 353 -31.87 -0.36 -1.79
N ALA A 354 -32.01 -0.20 -3.10
CA ALA A 354 -32.92 0.78 -3.70
C ALA A 354 -34.40 0.54 -3.36
N VAL A 355 -34.87 -0.71 -3.46
CA VAL A 355 -36.26 -1.08 -3.15
C VAL A 355 -36.57 -0.80 -1.69
N VAL A 356 -35.71 -1.28 -0.78
CA VAL A 356 -35.94 -1.12 0.67
C VAL A 356 -35.83 0.34 1.08
N ALA A 357 -34.86 1.09 0.55
CA ALA A 357 -34.75 2.52 0.81
C ALA A 357 -35.98 3.31 0.34
N THR A 358 -36.55 2.96 -0.81
CA THR A 358 -37.72 3.67 -1.35
C THR A 358 -39.01 3.33 -0.60
N LEU A 359 -39.12 2.10 -0.07
CA LEU A 359 -40.30 1.64 0.66
C LEU A 359 -40.25 1.94 2.17
N THR A 360 -39.06 2.23 2.72
CA THR A 360 -38.88 2.63 4.12
C THR A 360 -38.90 4.15 4.29
N ARG A 361 -39.28 4.62 5.48
CA ARG A 361 -39.64 6.03 5.73
C ARG A 361 -38.42 6.95 5.91
N PHE A 362 -37.23 6.41 6.16
CA PHE A 362 -36.09 7.17 6.69
C PHE A 362 -34.80 7.03 5.88
N ALA A 363 -34.89 6.54 4.64
CA ALA A 363 -33.76 6.48 3.73
C ALA A 363 -33.69 7.73 2.85
N ARG A 364 -32.49 8.28 2.66
CA ARG A 364 -32.19 9.13 1.51
C ARG A 364 -31.04 8.46 0.75
N MET A 365 -31.29 8.12 -0.51
CA MET A 365 -30.26 7.69 -1.44
C MET A 365 -30.23 8.70 -2.56
N ASP A 366 -29.08 9.27 -2.91
CA ASP A 366 -29.03 10.23 -4.02
C ASP A 366 -28.89 9.52 -5.37
N THR A 367 -28.07 8.47 -5.42
CA THR A 367 -27.75 7.71 -6.63
C THR A 367 -27.52 6.22 -6.33
N ILE A 368 -27.98 5.34 -7.22
CA ILE A 368 -27.74 3.90 -7.19
C ILE A 368 -26.81 3.56 -8.35
N SER A 369 -25.70 2.87 -8.11
CA SER A 369 -24.65 2.63 -9.11
C SER A 369 -23.99 1.27 -8.92
N ILE A 370 -23.76 0.55 -10.02
CA ILE A 370 -22.90 -0.65 -10.06
C ILE A 370 -21.47 -0.33 -10.51
N VAL A 371 -21.22 0.92 -10.95
CA VAL A 371 -19.87 1.38 -11.29
C VAL A 371 -18.98 1.26 -10.05
N PRO A 372 -17.79 0.64 -10.15
CA PRO A 372 -16.89 0.45 -9.01
C PRO A 372 -16.58 1.77 -8.29
N PHE A 373 -16.69 1.78 -6.96
CA PHE A 373 -16.28 2.93 -6.15
C PHE A 373 -14.78 2.86 -5.83
N SER A 374 -14.10 4.01 -5.80
CA SER A 374 -12.69 4.10 -5.38
C SER A 374 -12.48 3.93 -3.88
N HIS A 375 -13.47 4.30 -3.06
CA HIS A 375 -13.38 4.22 -1.60
C HIS A 375 -14.63 3.50 -1.08
N PRO A 376 -14.50 2.42 -0.29
CA PRO A 376 -15.62 1.75 0.34
C PRO A 376 -16.04 2.52 1.60
N ASN A 377 -16.39 3.81 1.46
CA ASN A 377 -17.11 4.50 2.52
C ASN A 377 -18.58 4.12 2.41
N ALA A 378 -18.91 2.93 2.89
CA ALA A 378 -20.29 2.50 3.14
C ALA A 378 -21.07 3.57 3.93
N THR A 379 -20.38 4.42 4.69
CA THR A 379 -20.90 5.55 5.47
C THR A 379 -21.63 6.64 4.68
N GLU A 380 -21.26 6.93 3.42
CA GLU A 380 -21.99 7.94 2.61
C GLU A 380 -23.32 7.40 2.07
N ARG A 381 -23.45 6.07 1.98
CA ARG A 381 -24.62 5.38 1.46
C ARG A 381 -25.82 5.39 2.42
N PHE A 382 -25.57 5.70 3.68
CA PHE A 382 -26.54 5.63 4.79
C PHE A 382 -26.51 6.92 5.63
N LEU A 383 -26.42 8.09 4.99
CA LEU A 383 -26.53 9.35 5.74
C LEU A 383 -27.94 9.46 6.35
N PRO A 384 -28.08 9.61 7.68
CA PRO A 384 -29.35 9.99 8.28
C PRO A 384 -29.85 11.27 7.62
N GLY A 385 -31.15 11.34 7.30
CA GLY A 385 -31.75 12.59 6.84
C GLY A 385 -31.44 13.72 7.81
N ILE A 386 -31.21 14.94 7.29
CA ILE A 386 -30.83 16.15 8.07
C ILE A 386 -31.76 16.33 9.29
N ASP A 387 -33.04 16.00 9.12
CA ASP A 387 -34.09 16.04 10.15
C ASP A 387 -33.75 15.19 11.42
N VAL A 388 -32.98 14.12 11.28
CA VAL A 388 -32.54 13.22 12.35
C VAL A 388 -31.29 13.74 13.05
N LEU A 389 -30.35 14.33 12.30
CA LEU A 389 -29.13 14.94 12.83
C LEU A 389 -29.43 16.19 13.68
N ASP A 390 -30.39 17.02 13.25
CA ASP A 390 -30.79 18.24 13.97
C ASP A 390 -31.62 17.95 15.23
N SER A 391 -32.39 16.85 15.23
CA SER A 391 -33.25 16.50 16.38
C SER A 391 -32.50 15.89 17.56
N GLY A 392 -31.29 15.35 17.33
CA GLY A 392 -30.52 14.59 18.31
C GLY A 392 -31.22 13.31 18.83
N MET A 393 -32.37 12.94 18.27
CA MET A 393 -33.22 11.83 18.75
C MET A 393 -33.35 10.75 17.68
N LEU A 394 -32.65 9.63 17.88
CA LEU A 394 -32.79 8.42 17.05
C LEU A 394 -34.00 7.60 17.55
N THR A 395 -35.02 7.43 16.71
CA THR A 395 -36.17 6.58 17.03
C THR A 395 -35.88 5.11 16.71
N SER A 396 -36.56 4.17 17.38
CA SER A 396 -36.46 2.73 17.07
C SER A 396 -36.83 2.42 15.61
N ALA A 397 -37.84 3.11 15.08
CA ALA A 397 -38.26 3.00 13.68
C ALA A 397 -37.18 3.47 12.69
N PHE A 398 -36.39 4.48 13.07
CA PHE A 398 -35.24 4.93 12.29
C PHE A 398 -34.14 3.86 12.25
N LEU A 399 -33.76 3.31 13.41
CA LEU A 399 -32.76 2.25 13.50
C LEU A 399 -33.17 1.01 12.69
N GLN A 400 -34.42 0.57 12.87
CA GLN A 400 -34.97 -0.56 12.13
C GLN A 400 -34.88 -0.33 10.61
N SER A 401 -35.22 0.87 10.13
CA SER A 401 -35.11 1.19 8.70
C SER A 401 -33.67 1.14 8.22
N GLN A 402 -32.71 1.70 8.97
CA GLN A 402 -31.29 1.64 8.60
C GLN A 402 -30.76 0.20 8.55
N MET A 403 -31.16 -0.65 9.49
CA MET A 403 -30.81 -2.07 9.50
C MET A 403 -31.38 -2.80 8.27
N GLN A 404 -32.66 -2.55 7.95
CA GLN A 404 -33.29 -3.15 6.78
C GLN A 404 -32.57 -2.76 5.48
N ILE A 405 -32.26 -1.47 5.30
CA ILE A 405 -31.59 -1.00 4.09
C ILE A 405 -30.20 -1.62 3.99
N ALA A 406 -29.43 -1.67 5.08
CA ALA A 406 -28.08 -2.24 5.06
C ALA A 406 -28.06 -3.75 4.80
N LEU A 407 -29.07 -4.50 5.26
CA LEU A 407 -29.21 -5.93 4.99
C LEU A 407 -29.78 -6.23 3.60
N ALA A 408 -30.42 -5.26 2.95
CA ALA A 408 -31.19 -5.45 1.73
C ALA A 408 -30.36 -6.01 0.56
N GLY A 409 -29.10 -5.59 0.39
CA GLY A 409 -28.23 -6.10 -0.67
C GLY A 409 -27.98 -7.59 -0.54
N VAL A 410 -27.59 -8.04 0.65
CA VAL A 410 -27.32 -9.46 0.95
C VAL A 410 -28.59 -10.31 0.79
N VAL A 411 -29.74 -9.79 1.26
CA VAL A 411 -31.03 -10.49 1.11
C VAL A 411 -31.42 -10.61 -0.37
N ALA A 412 -31.24 -9.56 -1.16
CA ALA A 412 -31.53 -9.60 -2.59
C ALA A 412 -30.66 -10.62 -3.33
N GLU A 413 -29.36 -10.71 -3.00
CA GLU A 413 -28.48 -11.75 -3.54
C GLU A 413 -28.98 -13.15 -3.20
N GLN A 414 -29.31 -13.40 -1.93
CA GLN A 414 -29.82 -14.69 -1.46
C GLN A 414 -31.12 -15.09 -2.14
N LEU A 415 -32.04 -14.15 -2.36
CA LEU A 415 -33.33 -14.42 -3.03
C LEU A 415 -33.17 -14.79 -4.50
N ILE A 416 -32.11 -14.33 -5.17
CA ILE A 416 -31.88 -14.56 -6.60
C ILE A 416 -30.95 -15.75 -6.85
N TYR A 417 -29.96 -15.98 -5.99
CA TYR A 417 -28.88 -16.94 -6.22
C TYR A 417 -28.82 -18.09 -5.19
N ALA A 418 -29.93 -18.42 -4.52
CA ALA A 418 -30.01 -19.46 -3.47
C ALA A 418 -29.42 -20.84 -3.86
N ASP A 419 -29.44 -21.20 -5.14
CA ASP A 419 -28.97 -22.48 -5.68
C ASP A 419 -27.54 -22.44 -6.25
N HIS A 420 -26.87 -21.28 -6.21
CA HIS A 420 -25.51 -21.12 -6.72
C HIS A 420 -24.50 -21.08 -5.56
N ASP A 421 -23.41 -21.86 -5.66
CA ASP A 421 -22.24 -21.81 -4.75
C ASP A 421 -21.49 -20.45 -4.76
N ILE A 422 -22.06 -19.44 -5.43
CA ILE A 422 -21.55 -18.08 -5.55
C ILE A 422 -22.14 -17.22 -4.43
N ILE A 423 -21.82 -17.56 -3.19
CA ILE A 423 -21.95 -16.59 -2.08
C ILE A 423 -20.66 -15.79 -2.08
N THR A 424 -20.62 -14.70 -2.84
CA THR A 424 -19.41 -13.88 -2.91
C THR A 424 -19.19 -13.17 -1.57
N ARG A 425 -17.94 -13.24 -1.11
CA ARG A 425 -17.39 -12.52 0.06
C ARG A 425 -17.65 -11.01 -0.02
N ARG A 426 -18.77 -10.53 0.53
CA ARG A 426 -18.89 -9.15 1.04
C ARG A 426 -19.22 -9.21 2.53
N GLN A 427 -18.20 -9.43 3.35
CA GLN A 427 -18.29 -9.44 4.82
C GLN A 427 -18.44 -8.03 5.44
N GLY A 428 -18.79 -7.01 4.65
CA GLY A 428 -18.80 -5.61 5.08
C GLY A 428 -20.07 -5.21 5.82
N ASP A 429 -21.24 -5.53 5.26
CA ASP A 429 -22.48 -4.86 5.64
C ASP A 429 -23.06 -5.39 6.96
N VAL A 430 -23.12 -6.72 7.14
CA VAL A 430 -23.67 -7.33 8.36
C VAL A 430 -22.86 -6.94 9.62
N PRO A 431 -21.51 -7.03 9.64
CA PRO A 431 -20.73 -6.63 10.83
C PRO A 431 -20.72 -5.12 11.09
N GLN A 432 -21.00 -4.28 10.09
CA GLN A 432 -21.14 -2.82 10.27
C GLN A 432 -22.49 -2.47 10.91
N VAL A 433 -23.57 -3.13 10.48
CA VAL A 433 -24.92 -2.96 11.07
C VAL A 433 -24.91 -3.34 12.55
N SER A 434 -24.35 -4.50 12.89
CA SER A 434 -24.27 -4.96 14.29
C SER A 434 -23.49 -3.97 15.18
N ARG A 435 -22.42 -3.35 14.65
CA ARG A 435 -21.65 -2.32 15.36
C ARG A 435 -22.44 -1.03 15.58
N ALA A 436 -23.16 -0.55 14.57
CA ALA A 436 -23.96 0.66 14.65
C ALA A 436 -25.13 0.53 15.64
N VAL A 437 -25.84 -0.60 15.61
CA VAL A 437 -26.96 -0.90 16.53
C VAL A 437 -26.45 -0.99 17.97
N ARG A 438 -25.31 -1.66 18.19
CA ARG A 438 -24.67 -1.75 19.50
C ARG A 438 -24.31 -0.37 20.07
N ALA A 439 -23.78 0.53 19.24
CA ALA A 439 -23.42 1.89 19.68
C ALA A 439 -24.63 2.71 20.12
N VAL A 440 -25.77 2.60 19.43
CA VAL A 440 -26.99 3.35 19.78
C VAL A 440 -27.65 2.81 21.05
N LEU A 441 -27.75 1.48 21.18
CA LEU A 441 -28.32 0.85 22.36
C LEU A 441 -27.43 1.05 23.62
N ALA A 442 -26.10 1.05 23.45
CA ALA A 442 -25.17 1.35 24.55
C ALA A 442 -25.33 2.78 25.10
N GLY A 443 -25.75 3.75 24.27
CA GLY A 443 -26.03 5.12 24.71
C GLY A 443 -27.35 5.28 25.47
N GLN A 444 -28.27 4.31 25.39
CA GLN A 444 -29.58 4.33 26.04
C GLN A 444 -29.66 3.47 27.30
N ALA A 445 -28.64 2.63 27.54
CA ALA A 445 -28.58 1.77 28.72
C ALA A 445 -28.29 2.61 29.98
N GLN A 446 -29.31 2.80 30.83
CA GLN A 446 -29.10 3.27 32.20
C GLN A 446 -28.51 2.15 33.07
N GLU A 447 -27.66 2.57 34.01
CA GLU A 447 -26.93 1.77 35.01
C GLU A 447 -27.69 0.50 35.44
N ALA A 448 -27.30 -0.63 34.87
CA ALA A 448 -27.73 -1.96 35.28
C ALA A 448 -26.53 -2.91 35.20
N ASP A 449 -26.41 -3.84 36.14
CA ASP A 449 -25.44 -4.93 36.04
C ASP A 449 -25.83 -5.85 34.86
N ASN A 450 -24.87 -6.25 34.01
CA ASN A 450 -25.04 -7.03 32.75
C ASN A 450 -25.52 -6.29 31.47
N VAL A 451 -25.19 -5.00 31.30
CA VAL A 451 -25.51 -4.25 30.06
C VAL A 451 -25.05 -4.97 28.79
N ASP A 452 -23.83 -5.51 28.72
CA ASP A 452 -23.24 -6.01 27.47
C ASP A 452 -23.84 -7.32 26.93
N GLU A 453 -24.34 -8.22 27.78
CA GLU A 453 -24.98 -9.47 27.32
C GLU A 453 -26.41 -9.25 26.84
N GLU A 454 -27.17 -8.45 27.59
CA GLU A 454 -28.53 -8.10 27.21
C GLU A 454 -28.49 -7.21 25.96
N LEU A 455 -27.49 -6.35 25.84
CA LEU A 455 -27.18 -5.58 24.64
C LEU A 455 -26.90 -6.49 23.44
N ASP A 456 -25.99 -7.46 23.55
CA ASP A 456 -25.68 -8.35 22.42
C ASP A 456 -26.88 -9.22 22.02
N ARG A 457 -27.65 -9.73 22.99
CA ARG A 457 -28.89 -10.47 22.71
C ARG A 457 -29.93 -9.59 22.03
N GLN A 458 -30.07 -8.33 22.45
CA GLN A 458 -30.94 -7.36 21.81
C GLN A 458 -30.46 -7.02 20.39
N VAL A 459 -29.16 -6.82 20.18
CA VAL A 459 -28.57 -6.58 18.86
C VAL A 459 -28.86 -7.76 17.93
N THR A 460 -28.60 -9.00 18.35
CA THR A 460 -28.87 -10.19 17.54
C THR A 460 -30.35 -10.30 17.17
N ARG A 461 -31.26 -10.15 18.16
CA ARG A 461 -32.71 -10.17 17.88
C ARG A 461 -33.13 -9.08 16.90
N MET A 462 -32.65 -7.86 17.08
CA MET A 462 -32.97 -6.76 16.18
C MET A 462 -32.45 -7.03 14.75
N VAL A 463 -31.26 -7.62 14.61
CA VAL A 463 -30.69 -7.98 13.30
C VAL A 463 -31.49 -9.10 12.65
N ASP A 464 -31.86 -10.14 13.40
CA ASP A 464 -32.67 -11.25 12.90
C ASP A 464 -34.08 -10.79 12.48
N ASP A 465 -34.73 -9.95 13.29
CA ASP A 465 -36.03 -9.35 12.99
C ASP A 465 -35.95 -8.45 11.74
N ALA A 466 -34.88 -7.66 11.63
CA ALA A 466 -34.65 -6.83 10.44
C ALA A 466 -34.39 -7.67 9.19
N LEU A 467 -33.64 -8.77 9.30
CA LEU A 467 -33.37 -9.69 8.20
C LEU A 467 -34.66 -10.36 7.71
N ALA A 468 -35.48 -10.87 8.62
CA ALA A 468 -36.78 -11.47 8.29
C ALA A 468 -37.71 -10.46 7.60
N ALA A 469 -37.85 -9.27 8.17
CA ALA A 469 -38.69 -8.22 7.60
C ALA A 469 -38.18 -7.73 6.23
N THR A 470 -36.86 -7.67 6.04
CA THR A 470 -36.26 -7.31 4.74
C THR A 470 -36.49 -8.39 3.69
N THR A 471 -36.41 -9.66 4.09
CA THR A 471 -36.67 -10.82 3.22
C THR A 471 -38.12 -10.83 2.76
N GLU A 472 -39.07 -10.62 3.68
CA GLU A 472 -40.49 -10.50 3.35
C GLU A 472 -40.74 -9.32 2.39
N LEU A 473 -40.20 -8.14 2.71
CA LEU A 473 -40.37 -6.93 1.89
C LEU A 473 -39.84 -7.10 0.46
N LEU A 474 -38.65 -7.68 0.30
CA LEU A 474 -38.06 -7.93 -1.02
C LEU A 474 -38.78 -9.05 -1.78
N SER A 475 -39.27 -10.07 -1.08
CA SER A 475 -40.07 -11.15 -1.68
C SER A 475 -41.42 -10.64 -2.21
N ASP A 476 -42.10 -9.78 -1.44
CA ASP A 476 -43.36 -9.15 -1.85
C ASP A 476 -43.18 -8.21 -3.03
N ASN A 477 -41.99 -7.61 -3.17
CA ASN A 477 -41.64 -6.66 -4.21
C ASN A 477 -40.68 -7.27 -5.26
N TYR A 478 -40.67 -8.59 -5.39
CA TYR A 478 -39.77 -9.31 -6.31
C TYR A 478 -39.83 -8.79 -7.76
N PRO A 479 -41.01 -8.48 -8.36
CA PRO A 479 -41.06 -7.91 -9.71
C PRO A 479 -40.41 -6.52 -9.82
N LEU A 480 -40.52 -5.71 -8.77
CA LEU A 480 -39.92 -4.37 -8.71
C LEU A 480 -38.39 -4.48 -8.56
N LEU A 481 -37.91 -5.45 -7.77
CA LEU A 481 -36.49 -5.77 -7.63
C LEU A 481 -35.86 -6.09 -9.00
N HIS A 482 -36.49 -6.97 -9.79
CA HIS A 482 -36.05 -7.27 -11.16
C HIS A 482 -36.05 -6.05 -12.07
N LYS A 483 -37.12 -5.26 -12.05
CA LYS A 483 -37.24 -4.07 -12.90
C LYS A 483 -36.16 -3.03 -12.61
N ILE A 484 -35.81 -2.84 -11.34
CA ILE A 484 -34.73 -1.93 -10.93
C ILE A 484 -33.37 -2.52 -11.30
N ALA A 485 -33.13 -3.81 -11.05
CA ALA A 485 -31.88 -4.47 -11.44
C ALA A 485 -31.62 -4.38 -12.95
N ASP A 486 -32.63 -4.68 -13.79
CA ASP A 486 -32.52 -4.56 -15.25
C ASP A 486 -32.20 -3.13 -15.70
N ARG A 487 -32.78 -2.14 -15.04
CA ARG A 487 -32.50 -0.72 -15.32
C ARG A 487 -31.06 -0.34 -14.95
N ILE A 488 -30.56 -0.85 -13.83
CA ILE A 488 -29.19 -0.63 -13.37
C ILE A 488 -28.19 -1.35 -14.30
N ILE A 489 -28.50 -2.56 -14.76
CA ILE A 489 -27.65 -3.29 -15.73
C ILE A 489 -27.55 -2.50 -17.04
N ALA A 490 -28.66 -1.88 -17.49
CA ALA A 490 -28.69 -1.15 -18.74
C ALA A 490 -27.96 0.20 -18.70
N ASN A 491 -28.06 0.93 -17.58
CA ASN A 491 -27.57 2.31 -17.49
C ASN A 491 -26.38 2.50 -16.52
N GLU A 492 -26.01 1.45 -15.77
CA GLU A 492 -24.96 1.40 -14.73
C GLU A 492 -25.16 2.31 -13.52
N ARG A 493 -25.93 3.40 -13.69
CA ARG A 493 -26.38 4.33 -12.67
C ARG A 493 -27.87 4.62 -12.81
N MET A 494 -28.49 4.98 -11.69
CA MET A 494 -29.88 5.42 -11.62
C MET A 494 -30.05 6.47 -10.53
N SER A 495 -30.78 7.55 -10.83
CA SER A 495 -31.15 8.56 -9.83
C SER A 495 -32.29 8.08 -8.94
N LEU A 496 -32.38 8.65 -7.73
CA LEU A 496 -33.50 8.39 -6.82
C LEU A 496 -34.86 8.72 -7.45
N GLU A 497 -34.96 9.82 -8.18
CA GLU A 497 -36.21 10.25 -8.81
C GLU A 497 -36.72 9.18 -9.79
N THR A 498 -35.82 8.63 -10.61
CA THR A 498 -36.13 7.52 -11.53
C THR A 498 -36.57 6.28 -10.76
N CYS A 499 -35.89 5.96 -9.65
CA CYS A 499 -36.29 4.86 -8.78
C CYS A 499 -37.71 5.05 -8.23
N GLN A 500 -38.02 6.23 -7.69
CA GLN A 500 -39.33 6.56 -7.14
C GLN A 500 -40.45 6.50 -8.18
N GLN A 501 -40.18 6.93 -9.42
CA GLN A 501 -41.12 6.78 -10.54
C GLN A 501 -41.39 5.31 -10.87
N LEU A 502 -40.38 4.44 -10.76
CA LEU A 502 -40.56 3.00 -10.98
C LEU A 502 -41.38 2.32 -9.86
N VAL A 503 -41.22 2.78 -8.62
CA VAL A 503 -41.97 2.28 -7.45
C VAL A 503 -43.43 2.75 -7.47
N THR A 504 -43.67 4.02 -7.79
CA THR A 504 -45.03 4.61 -7.81
C THR A 504 -45.93 4.09 -8.94
N GLY A 505 -45.36 3.37 -9.92
CA GLY A 505 -46.08 2.66 -10.97
C GLY A 505 -46.57 1.25 -10.60
N ALA A 506 -46.29 0.74 -9.39
CA ALA A 506 -46.80 -0.53 -8.86
C ALA A 506 -47.92 -0.29 -7.82
N PRO A 507 -48.94 -1.16 -7.71
CA PRO A 507 -50.12 -0.87 -6.90
C PRO A 507 -49.77 -0.74 -5.41
N ALA A 508 -49.94 0.49 -4.89
CA ALA A 508 -49.75 0.84 -3.49
C ALA A 508 -50.69 0.02 -2.57
N LYS A 509 -50.18 -1.06 -1.97
CA LYS A 509 -50.90 -1.80 -0.93
C LYS A 509 -50.00 -2.60 0.02
N ALA A 510 -48.99 -1.98 0.62
CA ALA A 510 -48.28 -2.60 1.75
C ALA A 510 -47.67 -1.63 2.79
N ALA A 511 -48.00 -0.33 2.74
CA ALA A 511 -47.51 0.65 3.73
C ALA A 511 -48.67 1.15 4.62
N ARG A 512 -49.37 0.25 5.33
CA ARG A 512 -50.34 0.58 6.41
C ARG A 512 -50.90 -0.67 7.11
N ALA A 513 -50.07 -1.60 7.58
CA ALA A 513 -50.54 -2.71 8.41
C ALA A 513 -49.42 -3.37 9.24
N ALA A 514 -48.70 -2.60 10.05
CA ALA A 514 -47.78 -3.18 11.04
C ALA A 514 -47.94 -2.46 12.38
N THR A 515 -49.10 -2.61 13.00
CA THR A 515 -49.34 -2.32 14.42
C THR A 515 -50.63 -3.02 14.82
N SER A 516 -50.49 -4.28 15.24
CA SER A 516 -51.40 -5.13 16.03
C SER A 516 -51.58 -6.51 15.40
N ARG A 517 -50.94 -7.53 15.99
CA ARG A 517 -51.61 -8.72 16.53
C ARG A 517 -50.58 -9.74 17.01
N SER A 518 -50.68 -10.04 18.29
CA SER A 518 -50.16 -11.22 18.95
C SER A 518 -51.08 -12.43 18.69
N ASP A 519 -50.45 -13.58 18.82
CA ASP A 519 -50.97 -14.92 19.13
C ASP A 519 -51.68 -15.76 18.04
N ASP A 520 -51.24 -17.03 18.06
CA ASP A 520 -51.80 -18.26 17.52
C ASP A 520 -51.86 -18.42 15.99
N LEU A 521 -51.02 -19.33 15.48
CA LEU A 521 -51.47 -20.60 14.90
C LEU A 521 -50.25 -21.48 14.49
N LEU A 522 -50.12 -22.61 15.20
CA LEU A 522 -49.37 -23.80 14.77
C LEU A 522 -50.08 -24.45 13.58
N GLY A 523 -49.32 -25.04 12.65
CA GLY A 523 -49.88 -26.03 11.72
C GLY A 523 -49.01 -26.35 10.52
N GLU A 524 -48.13 -27.35 10.69
CA GLU A 524 -47.76 -28.36 9.70
C GLU A 524 -47.31 -27.88 8.30
N ASP A 525 -45.99 -27.71 8.11
CA ASP A 525 -45.26 -28.27 6.94
C ASP A 525 -43.73 -27.98 6.94
N ILE A 526 -43.09 -27.84 8.10
CA ILE A 526 -41.62 -27.68 8.18
C ILE A 526 -40.99 -28.88 8.92
N ARG A 527 -41.27 -30.08 8.42
CA ARG A 527 -40.62 -31.32 8.90
C ARG A 527 -39.94 -32.13 7.80
N SER A 528 -40.05 -31.72 6.53
CA SER A 528 -39.47 -32.43 5.38
C SER A 528 -38.14 -31.87 4.86
N MET A 529 -37.70 -30.67 5.28
CA MET A 529 -36.44 -30.07 4.83
C MET A 529 -35.25 -30.27 5.77
N ARG A 530 -35.44 -30.91 6.93
CA ARG A 530 -34.38 -31.06 7.95
C ARG A 530 -33.53 -32.32 7.82
N SER A 531 -33.82 -33.22 6.89
CA SER A 531 -33.08 -34.49 6.72
C SER A 531 -32.00 -34.47 5.61
N LEU A 532 -31.72 -33.31 5.01
CA LEU A 532 -30.71 -33.18 3.93
C LEU A 532 -29.42 -32.46 4.37
N LEU A 533 -29.28 -32.13 5.66
CA LEU A 533 -28.14 -31.39 6.21
C LEU A 533 -27.50 -32.12 7.41
N GLU A 534 -27.19 -33.41 7.25
CA GLU A 534 -26.26 -34.10 8.14
C GLU A 534 -24.94 -34.39 7.40
N PRO A 535 -23.77 -34.01 7.96
CA PRO A 535 -22.48 -34.32 7.38
C PRO A 535 -22.14 -35.81 7.57
N GLN A 536 -21.72 -36.46 6.49
CA GLN A 536 -21.22 -37.85 6.51
C GLN A 536 -19.79 -37.89 7.10
N PRO A 537 -19.44 -38.94 7.88
CA PRO A 537 -18.12 -39.07 8.49
C PRO A 537 -17.07 -39.50 7.45
N THR A 538 -16.04 -38.68 7.25
CA THR A 538 -14.86 -39.09 6.47
C THR A 538 -13.93 -39.91 7.36
N THR A 539 -13.80 -41.19 7.04
CA THR A 539 -12.83 -42.11 7.64
C THR A 539 -11.41 -41.85 7.11
N GLY A 540 -10.48 -41.60 8.04
CA GLY A 540 -9.06 -41.98 8.04
C GLY A 540 -8.21 -41.76 6.78
N SER A 541 -7.33 -40.76 6.83
CA SER A 541 -6.09 -40.74 6.04
C SER A 541 -4.88 -40.63 6.98
N THR A 542 -3.95 -41.57 6.82
CA THR A 542 -2.67 -41.74 7.51
C THR A 542 -1.84 -40.45 7.65
N ASP A 543 -1.35 -40.22 8.87
CA ASP A 543 -0.51 -39.09 9.29
C ASP A 543 0.85 -39.06 8.56
N LEU A 544 1.09 -37.98 7.79
CA LEU A 544 2.40 -37.60 7.25
C LEU A 544 2.97 -36.32 7.91
N VAL A 545 2.25 -35.73 8.87
CA VAL A 545 2.62 -34.50 9.57
C VAL A 545 2.57 -34.78 11.07
N HIS A 546 3.71 -34.71 11.76
CA HIS A 546 3.74 -34.77 13.22
C HIS A 546 3.34 -33.42 13.79
N VAL A 547 2.22 -33.39 14.51
CA VAL A 547 1.74 -32.23 15.25
C VAL A 547 2.16 -32.40 16.71
N GLU A 548 3.03 -31.53 17.21
CA GLU A 548 3.33 -31.45 18.64
C GLU A 548 2.24 -30.59 19.33
N ASP A 549 1.59 -31.15 20.36
CA ASP A 549 0.42 -30.56 21.02
C ASP A 549 0.72 -30.25 22.50
N ASP A 550 1.18 -29.02 22.78
CA ASP A 550 1.48 -28.53 24.15
C ASP A 550 0.24 -28.12 24.95
N MET A 551 -0.89 -28.80 24.70
CA MET A 551 -2.21 -28.38 25.20
C MET A 551 -2.34 -28.38 26.71
N GLU A 552 -1.56 -29.18 27.43
CA GLU A 552 -1.62 -29.21 28.89
C GLU A 552 -1.37 -27.83 29.51
N SER A 553 -0.38 -27.09 28.99
CA SER A 553 -0.03 -25.75 29.47
C SER A 553 -1.19 -24.76 29.31
N LEU A 554 -1.90 -24.79 28.17
CA LEU A 554 -3.07 -23.95 27.96
C LEU A 554 -4.24 -24.35 28.86
N LEU A 555 -4.48 -25.65 28.97
CA LEU A 555 -5.54 -26.20 29.82
C LEU A 555 -5.36 -25.79 31.28
N HIS A 556 -4.12 -25.65 31.76
CA HIS A 556 -3.82 -25.16 33.09
C HIS A 556 -4.22 -23.70 33.33
N VAL A 557 -4.33 -22.86 32.29
CA VAL A 557 -4.82 -21.48 32.41
C VAL A 557 -6.33 -21.45 32.65
N LEU A 558 -7.05 -22.36 32.01
CA LEU A 558 -8.52 -22.37 31.98
C LEU A 558 -9.15 -22.75 33.35
N PRO A 559 -10.42 -22.37 33.58
CA PRO A 559 -11.20 -22.86 34.72
C PRO A 559 -11.24 -24.40 34.78
N LYS A 560 -11.31 -24.96 36.00
CA LYS A 560 -11.11 -26.41 36.21
C LYS A 560 -12.09 -27.29 35.44
N ASP A 561 -13.32 -26.83 35.30
CA ASP A 561 -14.43 -27.50 34.60
C ASP A 561 -14.37 -27.31 33.08
N VAL A 562 -14.02 -26.10 32.61
CA VAL A 562 -13.73 -25.83 31.19
C VAL A 562 -12.58 -26.73 30.71
N ARG A 563 -11.51 -26.81 31.51
CA ARG A 563 -10.38 -27.72 31.29
C ARG A 563 -10.83 -29.18 31.19
N ALA A 564 -11.66 -29.65 32.11
CA ALA A 564 -12.12 -31.04 32.12
C ALA A 564 -12.96 -31.38 30.87
N THR A 565 -13.76 -30.42 30.40
CA THR A 565 -14.58 -30.54 29.19
C THR A 565 -13.69 -30.63 27.95
N LEU A 566 -12.74 -29.70 27.81
CA LEU A 566 -11.81 -29.68 26.66
C LEU A 566 -10.83 -30.86 26.65
N ALA A 567 -10.37 -31.31 27.81
CA ALA A 567 -9.45 -32.45 27.90
C ALA A 567 -10.06 -33.74 27.34
N ASN A 568 -11.37 -33.93 27.49
CA ASN A 568 -12.12 -35.10 27.04
C ASN A 568 -12.90 -34.86 25.73
N HIS A 569 -12.71 -33.72 25.07
CA HIS A 569 -13.51 -33.35 23.90
C HIS A 569 -13.13 -34.18 22.67
N PRO A 570 -14.09 -34.76 21.92
CA PRO A 570 -13.80 -35.60 20.76
C PRO A 570 -13.03 -34.87 19.64
N ASN A 571 -13.21 -33.55 19.51
CA ASN A 571 -12.53 -32.72 18.51
C ASN A 571 -11.35 -31.92 19.06
N ARG A 572 -10.76 -32.31 20.20
CA ARG A 572 -9.66 -31.58 20.84
C ARG A 572 -8.49 -31.25 19.90
N SER A 573 -8.10 -32.18 19.03
CA SER A 573 -7.03 -31.98 18.05
C SER A 573 -7.30 -30.84 17.06
N ASN A 574 -8.57 -30.50 16.85
CA ASN A 574 -9.01 -29.42 15.98
C ASN A 574 -9.36 -28.14 16.74
N LEU A 575 -9.11 -28.06 18.05
CA LEU A 575 -9.39 -26.84 18.83
C LEU A 575 -8.57 -25.67 18.29
N LEU A 576 -9.23 -24.56 17.95
CA LEU A 576 -8.62 -23.35 17.40
C LEU A 576 -8.47 -22.27 18.46
N GLU A 577 -9.52 -22.02 19.24
CA GLU A 577 -9.51 -21.03 20.31
C GLU A 577 -10.55 -21.33 21.38
N VAL A 578 -10.30 -20.78 22.57
CA VAL A 578 -11.20 -20.78 23.73
C VAL A 578 -11.40 -19.33 24.16
N VAL A 579 -12.65 -18.91 24.37
CA VAL A 579 -12.99 -17.54 24.76
C VAL A 579 -13.64 -17.54 26.14
N LEU A 580 -13.12 -16.68 27.02
CA LEU A 580 -13.59 -16.48 28.40
C LEU A 580 -13.95 -15.01 28.58
N ASP A 581 -15.23 -14.65 28.56
CA ASP A 581 -15.68 -13.27 28.78
C ASP A 581 -16.46 -13.14 30.09
N LEU A 582 -16.12 -12.13 30.89
CA LEU A 582 -16.76 -11.85 32.17
C LEU A 582 -18.28 -11.75 31.99
N GLY A 583 -19.03 -12.53 32.76
CA GLY A 583 -20.48 -12.58 32.69
C GLY A 583 -21.04 -13.53 31.64
N ARG A 584 -20.23 -14.06 30.72
CA ARG A 584 -20.67 -14.94 29.61
C ARG A 584 -20.33 -16.40 29.81
N GLN A 585 -21.00 -17.30 29.09
CA GLN A 585 -20.59 -18.70 29.01
C GLN A 585 -19.27 -18.84 28.24
N PRO A 586 -18.32 -19.65 28.71
CA PRO A 586 -17.09 -19.89 27.98
C PRO A 586 -17.38 -20.76 26.75
N PHE A 587 -16.79 -20.43 25.60
CA PHE A 587 -16.99 -21.19 24.36
C PHE A 587 -15.65 -21.53 23.69
N ALA A 588 -15.68 -22.54 22.82
CA ALA A 588 -14.56 -22.96 21.99
C ALA A 588 -14.94 -22.95 20.51
N ARG A 589 -13.92 -22.78 19.66
CA ARG A 589 -14.03 -22.98 18.21
C ARG A 589 -13.18 -24.16 17.79
N PHE A 590 -13.74 -25.01 16.93
CA PHE A 590 -13.06 -26.17 16.36
C PHE A 590 -12.96 -26.05 14.85
N GLY A 591 -11.82 -26.44 14.28
CA GLY A 591 -11.60 -26.49 12.84
C GLY A 591 -12.56 -27.46 12.16
N GLY A 592 -13.14 -27.02 11.04
CA GLY A 592 -14.09 -27.82 10.26
C GLY A 592 -15.54 -27.79 10.75
N VAL A 593 -15.83 -27.15 11.89
CA VAL A 593 -17.19 -26.98 12.43
C VAL A 593 -17.60 -25.52 12.32
N ARG A 594 -18.83 -25.24 11.86
CA ARG A 594 -19.38 -23.87 11.84
C ARG A 594 -20.05 -23.56 13.18
N GLY A 595 -19.62 -22.48 13.83
CA GLY A 595 -20.24 -21.95 15.05
C GLY A 595 -19.38 -22.09 16.30
N ASP A 596 -19.81 -21.39 17.35
CA ASP A 596 -19.17 -21.39 18.67
C ASP A 596 -19.82 -22.48 19.54
N GLU A 597 -19.00 -23.33 20.17
CA GLU A 597 -19.48 -24.41 21.04
C GLU A 597 -19.33 -23.99 22.50
N SER A 598 -20.45 -23.89 23.22
CA SER A 598 -20.44 -23.58 24.66
C SER A 598 -19.84 -24.73 25.47
N LEU A 599 -18.86 -24.43 26.32
CA LEU A 599 -18.10 -25.42 27.09
C LEU A 599 -18.75 -25.76 28.43
N ARG A 600 -19.57 -24.86 28.98
CA ARG A 600 -20.40 -25.08 30.17
C ARG A 600 -21.51 -24.03 30.26
N GLU A 601 -22.59 -24.37 30.95
CA GLU A 601 -23.71 -23.44 31.18
C GLU A 601 -23.37 -22.32 32.18
N LYS A 602 -22.37 -22.52 33.05
CA LYS A 602 -21.97 -21.56 34.07
C LYS A 602 -21.17 -20.39 33.46
N ILE A 603 -21.57 -19.17 33.78
CA ILE A 603 -20.88 -17.95 33.35
C ILE A 603 -19.47 -17.82 33.92
N VAL A 604 -18.57 -17.16 33.20
CA VAL A 604 -17.22 -16.82 33.63
C VAL A 604 -17.27 -15.68 34.64
N THR A 605 -16.58 -15.86 35.76
CA THR A 605 -16.54 -14.89 36.87
C THR A 605 -15.24 -14.08 36.89
N ALA A 606 -15.25 -12.93 37.56
CA ALA A 606 -14.06 -12.09 37.70
C ALA A 606 -12.90 -12.83 38.40
N ASP A 607 -13.20 -13.65 39.42
CA ASP A 607 -12.20 -14.48 40.12
C ASP A 607 -11.58 -15.54 39.19
N GLU A 608 -12.34 -16.07 38.23
CA GLU A 608 -11.81 -17.01 37.23
C GLU A 608 -10.86 -16.32 36.24
N LEU A 609 -11.16 -15.09 35.80
CA LEU A 609 -10.28 -14.29 34.96
C LEU A 609 -9.03 -13.81 35.70
N GLU A 610 -9.17 -13.35 36.95
CA GLU A 610 -8.02 -12.97 37.80
C GLU A 610 -7.12 -14.18 38.10
N THR A 611 -7.73 -15.35 38.29
CA THR A 611 -6.98 -16.60 38.44
C THR A 611 -6.26 -16.99 37.15
N ALA A 612 -6.86 -16.79 35.98
CA ALA A 612 -6.20 -16.99 34.69
C ALA A 612 -5.06 -15.99 34.47
N GLU A 613 -5.24 -14.71 34.81
CA GLU A 613 -4.21 -13.66 34.75
C GLU A 613 -2.99 -14.03 35.62
N ARG A 614 -3.22 -14.46 36.87
CA ARG A 614 -2.15 -14.92 37.77
C ARG A 614 -1.36 -16.12 37.23
N ARG A 615 -1.97 -16.95 36.38
CA ARG A 615 -1.31 -18.12 35.76
C ARG A 615 -0.57 -17.77 34.47
N LEU A 616 -1.03 -16.76 33.74
CA LEU A 616 -0.43 -16.29 32.49
C LEU A 616 0.78 -15.37 32.72
N GLY A 617 0.76 -14.57 33.79
CA GLY A 617 1.78 -13.57 34.06
C GLY A 617 1.41 -12.19 33.51
N ALA A 618 2.41 -11.32 33.30
CA ALA A 618 2.20 -9.95 32.84
C ALA A 618 1.86 -9.90 31.35
N PHE A 619 0.89 -9.06 30.99
CA PHE A 619 0.55 -8.77 29.59
C PHE A 619 1.47 -7.69 29.02
N GLY A 620 1.84 -7.82 27.75
CA GLY A 620 2.59 -6.81 27.00
C GLY A 620 1.78 -5.55 26.68
N GLY A 621 2.43 -4.57 26.06
CA GLY A 621 1.82 -3.29 25.66
C GLY A 621 0.70 -3.41 24.61
N ASP A 622 0.59 -4.56 23.95
CA ASP A 622 -0.45 -4.90 22.98
C ASP A 622 -1.60 -5.75 23.57
N ASN A 623 -1.65 -5.87 24.89
CA ASN A 623 -2.59 -6.72 25.64
C ASN A 623 -2.51 -8.22 25.29
N ARG A 624 -1.34 -8.71 24.86
CA ARG A 624 -1.09 -10.14 24.69
C ARG A 624 -0.22 -10.72 25.79
N ALA A 625 -0.44 -11.99 26.07
CA ALA A 625 0.41 -12.82 26.92
C ALA A 625 0.62 -14.17 26.22
N GLY A 626 1.86 -14.64 26.21
CA GLY A 626 2.19 -15.99 25.78
C GLY A 626 2.41 -16.92 26.95
N LEU A 627 2.21 -18.20 26.71
CA LEU A 627 2.61 -19.23 27.67
C LEU A 627 4.06 -19.65 27.39
N PRO A 628 4.96 -19.59 28.39
CA PRO A 628 6.37 -19.94 28.21
C PRO A 628 6.54 -21.33 27.59
N GLY A 629 7.35 -21.42 26.53
CA GLY A 629 7.64 -22.67 25.82
C GLY A 629 6.52 -23.17 24.91
N THR A 630 5.43 -22.40 24.71
CA THR A 630 4.29 -22.79 23.86
C THR A 630 4.10 -21.82 22.69
N LEU A 631 3.29 -22.21 21.70
CA LEU A 631 2.84 -21.32 20.60
C LEU A 631 1.46 -20.72 20.84
N HIS A 632 0.88 -20.94 22.02
CA HIS A 632 -0.44 -20.42 22.33
C HIS A 632 -0.37 -18.91 22.55
N ARG A 633 -1.40 -18.22 22.05
CA ARG A 633 -1.52 -16.78 22.15
C ARG A 633 -2.75 -16.44 22.96
N ILE A 634 -2.58 -15.67 24.03
CA ILE A 634 -3.68 -15.22 24.87
C ILE A 634 -3.80 -13.71 24.76
N SER A 635 -4.97 -13.24 24.33
CA SER A 635 -5.27 -11.81 24.18
C SER A 635 -6.29 -11.38 25.22
N ALA A 636 -5.97 -10.34 26.00
CA ALA A 636 -6.86 -9.81 27.02
C ALA A 636 -7.70 -8.64 26.48
N ILE A 637 -8.96 -8.62 26.91
CA ILE A 637 -9.86 -7.48 26.80
C ILE A 637 -9.88 -6.81 28.17
N ARG A 638 -9.58 -5.52 28.24
CA ARG A 638 -9.51 -4.75 29.48
C ARG A 638 -10.59 -3.67 29.53
N ASN A 639 -11.11 -3.39 30.72
CA ASN A 639 -12.00 -2.25 30.96
C ASN A 639 -11.21 -0.93 31.07
N ARG A 640 -11.93 0.20 31.21
CA ARG A 640 -11.32 1.55 31.32
C ARG A 640 -10.40 1.73 32.54
N LEU A 641 -10.55 0.89 33.56
CA LEU A 641 -9.71 0.89 34.76
C LEU A 641 -8.50 -0.06 34.63
N GLY A 642 -8.35 -0.73 33.49
CA GLY A 642 -7.25 -1.65 33.19
C GLY A 642 -7.46 -3.09 33.67
N GLY A 643 -8.60 -3.42 34.29
CA GLY A 643 -8.91 -4.79 34.72
C GLY A 643 -9.30 -5.70 33.55
N ILE A 644 -8.87 -6.97 33.58
CA ILE A 644 -9.25 -7.96 32.55
C ILE A 644 -10.73 -8.31 32.68
N ILE A 645 -11.46 -8.17 31.58
CA ILE A 645 -12.88 -8.53 31.44
C ILE A 645 -13.10 -9.63 30.39
N GLY A 646 -12.07 -10.01 29.64
CA GLY A 646 -12.16 -11.14 28.71
C GLY A 646 -10.79 -11.66 28.30
N LEU A 647 -10.73 -12.94 27.93
CA LEU A 647 -9.54 -13.62 27.44
C LEU A 647 -9.89 -14.44 26.19
N THR A 648 -9.13 -14.22 25.11
CA THR A 648 -9.15 -15.09 23.92
C THR A 648 -7.87 -15.93 23.91
N CYS A 649 -8.01 -17.23 24.11
CA CYS A 649 -6.93 -18.21 24.15
C CYS A 649 -6.83 -18.95 22.82
N ARG A 650 -5.98 -18.49 21.90
CA ARG A 650 -5.75 -19.12 20.60
C ARG A 650 -4.73 -20.24 20.72
N VAL A 651 -5.07 -21.40 20.17
CA VAL A 651 -4.23 -22.60 20.16
C VAL A 651 -3.22 -22.54 19.01
N GLY A 652 -1.96 -22.25 19.32
CA GLY A 652 -0.84 -22.53 18.41
C GLY A 652 -0.34 -23.96 18.52
N ARG A 653 0.06 -24.57 17.39
CA ARG A 653 0.66 -25.90 17.32
C ARG A 653 1.86 -25.88 16.38
N ALA A 654 2.87 -26.68 16.67
CA ALA A 654 4.00 -26.90 15.77
C ALA A 654 3.70 -28.09 14.86
N THR A 655 3.96 -27.94 13.56
CA THR A 655 3.85 -29.03 12.58
C THR A 655 5.21 -29.25 11.94
N SER A 656 5.72 -30.48 11.95
CA SER A 656 7.02 -30.86 11.38
C SER A 656 6.89 -31.71 10.11
N GLY A 657 7.99 -31.86 9.37
CA GLY A 657 8.09 -32.65 8.13
C GLY A 657 7.94 -31.86 6.84
N ARG A 658 8.04 -30.51 6.88
CA ARG A 658 7.91 -29.67 5.68
C ARG A 658 9.25 -29.29 5.06
N VAL A 659 10.30 -29.21 5.89
CA VAL A 659 11.65 -28.82 5.44
C VAL A 659 12.35 -29.90 4.61
N ASP A 660 11.84 -31.14 4.58
CA ASP A 660 12.40 -32.22 3.76
C ASP A 660 12.47 -31.88 2.26
N ILE A 661 11.62 -30.95 1.79
CA ILE A 661 11.62 -30.45 0.40
C ILE A 661 12.93 -29.71 0.04
N ILE A 662 13.57 -29.08 1.03
CA ILE A 662 14.76 -28.23 0.85
C ILE A 662 15.94 -28.68 1.70
N LYS A 663 15.91 -29.92 2.20
CA LYS A 663 16.93 -30.43 3.12
C LYS A 663 18.34 -30.37 2.53
N ASP A 664 18.48 -30.71 1.25
CA ASP A 664 19.70 -30.57 0.46
C ASP A 664 20.21 -29.12 0.40
N LEU A 665 19.32 -28.14 0.35
CA LEU A 665 19.70 -26.72 0.36
C LEU A 665 20.22 -26.27 1.72
N LEU A 666 19.81 -26.91 2.81
CA LEU A 666 20.31 -26.60 4.16
C LEU A 666 21.67 -27.24 4.46
N GLU A 667 22.07 -28.26 3.69
CA GLU A 667 23.41 -28.87 3.80
C GLU A 667 24.51 -27.93 3.29
N THR A 668 24.15 -26.98 2.42
CA THR A 668 25.08 -25.98 1.86
C THR A 668 24.81 -24.61 2.50
N PRO A 669 25.79 -23.98 3.15
CA PRO A 669 25.58 -22.75 3.92
C PRO A 669 25.39 -21.51 3.01
N THR A 670 24.16 -21.27 2.57
CA THR A 670 23.78 -20.15 1.70
C THR A 670 22.57 -19.40 2.26
N SER A 671 22.48 -18.08 2.05
CA SER A 671 21.28 -17.33 2.43
C SER A 671 20.06 -17.73 1.57
N ILE A 672 18.91 -17.91 2.22
CA ILE A 672 17.64 -18.32 1.58
C ILE A 672 16.53 -17.32 1.92
N LEU A 673 15.85 -16.81 0.90
CA LEU A 673 14.66 -15.97 1.04
C LEU A 673 13.40 -16.74 0.67
N PHE A 674 12.39 -16.73 1.54
CA PHE A 674 11.09 -17.36 1.29
C PHE A 674 10.03 -16.34 0.90
N LEU A 675 9.30 -16.61 -0.20
CA LEU A 675 8.14 -15.86 -0.66
C LEU A 675 6.90 -16.78 -0.69
N GLY A 676 5.71 -16.19 -0.67
CA GLY A 676 4.46 -16.95 -0.82
C GLY A 676 3.25 -16.23 -0.21
N PRO A 677 2.02 -16.67 -0.55
CA PRO A 677 0.81 -16.02 -0.08
C PRO A 677 0.64 -16.11 1.45
N PRO A 678 -0.19 -15.25 2.06
CA PRO A 678 -0.52 -15.35 3.48
C PRO A 678 -1.08 -16.73 3.84
N GLY A 679 -0.63 -17.32 4.96
CA GLY A 679 -1.13 -18.60 5.45
C GLY A 679 -0.56 -19.86 4.76
N VAL A 680 0.35 -19.74 3.79
CA VAL A 680 0.97 -20.90 3.11
C VAL A 680 1.89 -21.73 4.02
N GLY A 681 2.38 -21.13 5.11
CA GLY A 681 3.20 -21.82 6.13
C GLY A 681 4.65 -21.34 6.24
N LYS A 682 4.98 -20.14 5.75
CA LYS A 682 6.33 -19.53 5.83
C LYS A 682 6.95 -19.61 7.23
N THR A 683 6.24 -19.11 8.24
CA THR A 683 6.71 -19.12 9.64
C THR A 683 6.85 -20.53 10.21
N THR A 684 6.06 -21.50 9.75
CA THR A 684 6.24 -22.91 10.12
C THR A 684 7.57 -23.44 9.57
N VAL A 685 7.89 -23.12 8.32
CA VAL A 685 9.14 -23.52 7.68
C VAL A 685 10.33 -22.86 8.39
N LEU A 686 10.25 -21.56 8.71
CA LEU A 686 11.32 -20.85 9.43
C LEU A 686 11.66 -21.52 10.77
N ARG A 687 10.66 -21.95 11.56
CA ARG A 687 10.89 -22.69 12.82
C ARG A 687 11.65 -23.97 12.59
N GLU A 688 11.19 -24.78 11.63
CA GLU A 688 11.79 -26.08 11.38
C GLU A 688 13.20 -25.93 10.78
N VAL A 689 13.44 -24.93 9.94
CA VAL A 689 14.77 -24.56 9.46
C VAL A 689 15.66 -24.15 10.63
N ALA A 690 15.17 -23.33 11.58
CA ALA A 690 15.92 -22.96 12.77
C ALA A 690 16.39 -24.18 13.56
N ARG A 691 15.46 -25.11 13.83
CA ARG A 691 15.75 -26.37 14.54
C ARG A 691 16.74 -27.26 13.79
N GLN A 692 16.58 -27.41 12.47
CA GLN A 692 17.52 -28.19 11.67
C GLN A 692 18.93 -27.57 11.73
N LEU A 693 19.05 -26.26 11.50
CA LEU A 693 20.33 -25.56 11.52
C LEU A 693 20.98 -25.58 12.92
N SER A 694 20.21 -25.40 14.00
CA SER A 694 20.73 -25.39 15.36
C SER A 694 21.03 -26.78 15.92
N ASP A 695 20.12 -27.75 15.73
CA ASP A 695 20.19 -29.03 16.44
C ASP A 695 20.85 -30.12 15.61
N VAL A 696 20.65 -30.10 14.30
CA VAL A 696 21.21 -31.09 13.38
C VAL A 696 22.56 -30.62 12.86
N TYR A 697 22.62 -29.42 12.28
CA TYR A 697 23.86 -28.85 11.74
C TYR A 697 24.72 -28.11 12.77
N LYS A 698 24.25 -27.97 14.02
CA LYS A 698 24.99 -27.38 15.14
C LYS A 698 25.49 -25.96 14.90
N MET A 699 24.79 -25.20 14.07
CA MET A 699 25.11 -23.79 13.78
C MET A 699 24.65 -22.86 14.90
N ARG A 700 25.35 -21.74 15.06
CA ARG A 700 24.93 -20.65 15.95
C ARG A 700 23.82 -19.84 15.29
N VAL A 701 22.57 -20.26 15.52
CA VAL A 701 21.37 -19.62 14.97
C VAL A 701 20.81 -18.58 15.95
N VAL A 702 20.56 -17.36 15.46
CA VAL A 702 19.81 -16.32 16.16
C VAL A 702 18.56 -15.98 15.35
N ILE A 703 17.40 -15.93 16.00
CA ILE A 703 16.11 -15.57 15.42
C ILE A 703 15.77 -14.16 15.89
N VAL A 704 15.48 -13.27 14.96
CA VAL A 704 14.90 -11.94 15.21
C VAL A 704 13.39 -12.07 15.02
N ASP A 705 12.66 -12.08 16.13
CA ASP A 705 11.24 -12.40 16.16
C ASP A 705 10.41 -11.16 16.48
N THR A 706 9.84 -10.55 15.43
CA THR A 706 9.08 -9.30 15.54
C THR A 706 7.63 -9.52 15.92
N SER A 707 7.01 -10.53 15.33
CA SER A 707 5.60 -10.87 15.54
C SER A 707 5.40 -11.84 16.70
N ASN A 708 6.49 -12.30 17.33
CA ASN A 708 6.54 -13.45 18.26
C ASN A 708 5.96 -14.73 17.66
N GLU A 709 5.79 -14.78 16.34
CA GLU A 709 5.20 -15.93 15.71
C GLU A 709 6.19 -17.08 15.67
N ILE A 710 7.50 -16.90 15.49
CA ILE A 710 8.47 -18.00 15.32
C ILE A 710 8.71 -18.74 16.65
N GLY A 711 9.13 -18.01 17.67
CA GLY A 711 9.50 -18.55 18.98
C GLY A 711 8.36 -18.61 19.99
N GLY A 712 7.20 -18.03 19.68
CA GLY A 712 6.03 -17.95 20.57
C GLY A 712 6.00 -16.68 21.41
N ASP A 713 4.83 -16.36 21.97
CA ASP A 713 4.56 -15.10 22.70
C ASP A 713 5.19 -15.03 24.10
N GLY A 714 5.67 -16.14 24.67
CA GLY A 714 6.24 -16.17 26.03
C GLY A 714 7.77 -15.99 26.06
N ASP A 715 8.36 -15.62 27.20
CA ASP A 715 9.81 -15.38 27.37
C ASP A 715 10.69 -16.60 27.06
N ILE A 716 10.18 -17.80 27.36
CA ILE A 716 10.84 -19.05 27.02
C ILE A 716 10.41 -19.43 25.61
N PRO A 717 11.33 -19.57 24.64
CA PRO A 717 10.97 -19.91 23.28
C PRO A 717 10.49 -21.36 23.16
N HIS A 718 9.66 -21.61 22.16
CA HIS A 718 9.09 -22.92 21.86
C HIS A 718 10.16 -23.95 21.41
N PRO A 719 10.08 -25.23 21.83
CA PRO A 719 11.04 -26.27 21.42
C PRO A 719 11.18 -26.47 19.91
N ALA A 720 10.15 -26.14 19.12
CA ALA A 720 10.16 -26.27 17.66
C ALA A 720 11.23 -25.41 16.95
N ILE A 721 11.86 -24.43 17.60
CA ILE A 721 13.01 -23.71 17.06
C ILE A 721 14.36 -24.37 17.41
N GLY A 722 14.35 -25.48 18.14
CA GLY A 722 15.55 -26.16 18.61
C GLY A 722 16.33 -25.35 19.64
N SER A 723 17.66 -25.47 19.61
CA SER A 723 18.59 -24.69 20.42
C SER A 723 18.90 -23.29 19.87
N ALA A 724 18.14 -22.82 18.87
CA ALA A 724 18.29 -21.46 18.34
C ALA A 724 18.02 -20.41 19.42
N ARG A 725 18.77 -19.32 19.41
CA ARG A 725 18.58 -18.19 20.33
C ARG A 725 17.54 -17.24 19.76
N ARG A 726 16.60 -16.76 20.57
CA ARG A 726 15.59 -15.79 20.15
C ARG A 726 15.90 -14.40 20.70
N MET A 727 15.82 -13.39 19.85
CA MET A 727 15.76 -11.98 20.22
C MET A 727 14.37 -11.46 19.87
N GLN A 728 13.64 -10.94 20.87
CA GLN A 728 12.32 -10.35 20.66
C GLN A 728 12.47 -8.88 20.30
N VAL A 729 11.74 -8.44 19.29
CA VAL A 729 11.70 -7.03 18.89
C VAL A 729 10.57 -6.32 19.62
N GLN A 730 10.83 -5.16 20.21
CA GLN A 730 9.83 -4.41 20.99
C GLN A 730 8.75 -3.80 20.11
N SER A 731 9.13 -3.33 18.91
CA SER A 731 8.21 -2.79 17.91
C SER A 731 8.74 -3.06 16.50
N PRO A 732 7.88 -3.27 15.49
CA PRO A 732 8.33 -3.58 14.13
C PRO A 732 9.35 -2.60 13.56
N GLN A 733 9.24 -1.32 13.89
CA GLN A 733 10.16 -0.28 13.43
C GLN A 733 11.60 -0.47 13.93
N GLU A 734 11.80 -1.21 15.02
CA GLU A 734 13.13 -1.46 15.60
C GLU A 734 13.79 -2.76 15.10
N GLN A 735 13.13 -3.51 14.21
CA GLN A 735 13.61 -4.80 13.72
C GLN A 735 15.03 -4.72 13.14
N HIS A 736 15.30 -3.73 12.28
CA HIS A 736 16.63 -3.51 11.71
C HIS A 736 17.72 -3.31 12.78
N ARG A 737 17.41 -2.56 13.86
CA ARG A 737 18.36 -2.31 14.95
C ARG A 737 18.68 -3.59 15.71
N VAL A 738 17.66 -4.42 15.98
CA VAL A 738 17.84 -5.72 16.64
C VAL A 738 18.63 -6.69 15.76
N MET A 739 18.45 -6.63 14.43
CA MET A 739 19.25 -7.43 13.49
C MET A 739 20.74 -7.08 13.57
N ILE A 740 21.08 -5.79 13.62
CA ILE A 740 22.48 -5.34 13.76
C ILE A 740 23.04 -5.74 15.14
N GLU A 741 22.25 -5.53 16.21
CA GLU A 741 22.62 -5.93 17.57
C GLU A 741 22.91 -7.44 17.67
N ALA A 742 22.12 -8.27 17.00
CA ALA A 742 22.32 -9.72 16.96
C ALA A 742 23.72 -10.07 16.45
N VAL A 743 24.18 -9.42 15.38
CA VAL A 743 25.53 -9.65 14.83
C VAL A 743 26.61 -9.14 15.77
N GLU A 744 26.45 -7.93 16.31
CA GLU A 744 27.46 -7.28 17.14
C GLU A 744 27.69 -7.99 18.47
N ASN A 745 26.61 -8.47 19.11
CA ASN A 745 26.67 -8.99 20.47
C ASN A 745 26.62 -10.53 20.57
N HIS A 746 26.16 -11.22 19.53
CA HIS A 746 25.95 -12.67 19.59
C HIS A 746 26.73 -13.48 18.55
N MET A 747 27.45 -12.82 17.64
CA MET A 747 28.30 -13.44 16.62
C MET A 747 27.65 -14.67 15.95
N PRO A 748 26.43 -14.58 15.41
CA PRO A 748 25.73 -15.71 14.82
C PRO A 748 26.43 -16.21 13.54
N GLU A 749 26.22 -17.48 13.23
CA GLU A 749 26.49 -18.03 11.90
C GLU A 749 25.28 -17.89 10.98
N VAL A 750 24.08 -17.95 11.57
CA VAL A 750 22.81 -17.80 10.87
C VAL A 750 21.92 -16.81 11.62
N ILE A 751 21.33 -15.87 10.90
CA ILE A 751 20.23 -15.04 11.39
C ILE A 751 18.95 -15.41 10.64
N ILE A 752 17.87 -15.64 11.39
CA ILE A 752 16.54 -15.90 10.86
C ILE A 752 15.65 -14.68 11.12
N ILE A 753 14.96 -14.20 10.08
CA ILE A 753 14.18 -12.96 10.10
C ILE A 753 12.80 -13.25 9.51
N ASP A 754 11.74 -12.88 10.20
CA ASP A 754 10.39 -12.90 9.63
C ASP A 754 10.02 -11.54 9.03
N GLU A 755 9.30 -11.57 7.92
CA GLU A 755 8.60 -10.47 7.27
C GLU A 755 9.45 -9.22 7.01
N ILE A 756 10.55 -9.36 6.28
CA ILE A 756 11.34 -8.22 5.77
C ILE A 756 10.45 -7.36 4.86
N GLY A 757 10.32 -6.08 5.21
CA GLY A 757 9.37 -5.15 4.60
C GLY A 757 9.85 -3.70 4.45
N THR A 758 10.88 -3.28 5.17
CA THR A 758 11.38 -1.88 5.14
C THR A 758 12.75 -1.75 4.45
N GLU A 759 13.10 -0.52 4.06
CA GLU A 759 14.38 -0.24 3.38
C GLU A 759 15.55 -0.48 4.36
N GLU A 760 15.36 -0.06 5.60
CA GLU A 760 16.34 -0.20 6.68
C GLU A 760 16.61 -1.67 7.00
N GLU A 761 15.59 -2.54 6.97
CA GLU A 761 15.77 -3.98 7.11
C GLU A 761 16.53 -4.59 5.93
N ALA A 762 16.22 -4.19 4.69
CA ALA A 762 16.93 -4.66 3.51
C ALA A 762 18.41 -4.25 3.53
N GLN A 763 18.71 -3.00 3.92
CA GLN A 763 20.07 -2.51 4.13
C GLN A 763 20.79 -3.25 5.27
N ALA A 764 20.09 -3.54 6.37
CA ALA A 764 20.64 -4.32 7.46
C ALA A 764 20.97 -5.76 7.01
N CYS A 765 20.08 -6.43 6.26
CA CYS A 765 20.36 -7.74 5.66
C CYS A 765 21.64 -7.69 4.82
N ARG A 766 21.79 -6.70 3.94
CA ARG A 766 23.00 -6.56 3.11
C ARG A 766 24.26 -6.42 3.97
N THR A 767 24.24 -5.53 4.96
CA THR A 767 25.37 -5.30 5.87
C THR A 767 25.76 -6.57 6.63
N ILE A 768 24.77 -7.38 7.02
CA ILE A 768 24.98 -8.64 7.73
C ILE A 768 25.54 -9.73 6.80
N ALA A 769 25.02 -9.82 5.58
CA ALA A 769 25.51 -10.76 4.56
C ALA A 769 26.96 -10.45 4.17
N GLU A 770 27.33 -9.17 4.04
CA GLU A 770 28.71 -8.72 3.80
C GLU A 770 29.69 -9.12 4.91
N ARG A 771 29.20 -9.40 6.13
CA ARG A 771 30.00 -9.94 7.24
C ARG A 771 30.11 -11.48 7.22
N GLY A 772 29.56 -12.13 6.19
CA GLY A 772 29.61 -13.59 6.00
C GLY A 772 28.62 -14.37 6.86
N VAL A 773 27.61 -13.71 7.41
CA VAL A 773 26.52 -14.36 8.16
C VAL A 773 25.46 -14.87 7.18
N ILE A 774 24.93 -16.07 7.43
CA ILE A 774 23.88 -16.67 6.60
C ILE A 774 22.54 -16.07 7.02
N LEU A 775 21.72 -15.67 6.06
CA LEU A 775 20.40 -15.10 6.30
C LEU A 775 19.31 -16.07 5.84
N ILE A 776 18.36 -16.35 6.72
CA ILE A 776 17.12 -17.04 6.35
C ILE A 776 15.97 -16.07 6.60
N GLY A 777 15.32 -15.60 5.54
CA GLY A 777 14.33 -14.54 5.60
C GLY A 777 13.00 -14.93 5.00
N THR A 778 11.92 -14.26 5.42
CA THR A 778 10.70 -14.15 4.59
C THR A 778 10.51 -12.69 4.19
N ALA A 779 9.86 -12.44 3.05
CA ALA A 779 9.53 -11.09 2.62
C ALA A 779 8.10 -11.02 2.05
N HIS A 780 7.57 -9.81 1.97
CA HIS A 780 6.27 -9.55 1.36
C HIS A 780 6.33 -9.75 -0.16
N GLY A 781 5.65 -10.78 -0.66
CA GLY A 781 5.62 -11.11 -2.08
C GLY A 781 5.17 -12.56 -2.29
N LYS A 782 4.61 -12.84 -3.47
CA LYS A 782 4.25 -14.22 -3.86
C LYS A 782 5.33 -14.85 -4.74
N VAL A 783 5.85 -14.07 -5.69
CA VAL A 783 6.86 -14.47 -6.66
C VAL A 783 8.01 -13.45 -6.70
N MET A 784 9.18 -13.85 -7.21
CA MET A 784 10.38 -13.02 -7.36
C MET A 784 10.11 -11.70 -8.08
N ASP A 785 9.25 -11.71 -9.10
CA ASP A 785 8.88 -10.50 -9.85
C ASP A 785 8.29 -9.41 -8.96
N ASN A 786 7.61 -9.77 -7.85
CA ASN A 786 7.13 -8.79 -6.89
C ASN A 786 8.28 -8.06 -6.18
N LEU A 787 9.40 -8.74 -5.93
CA LEU A 787 10.58 -8.12 -5.31
C LEU A 787 11.30 -7.19 -6.28
N LEU A 788 11.47 -7.60 -7.55
CA LEU A 788 12.13 -6.77 -8.57
C LEU A 788 11.39 -5.46 -8.85
N LYS A 789 10.07 -5.47 -8.71
CA LYS A 789 9.21 -4.30 -8.91
C LYS A 789 9.06 -3.44 -7.65
N ASN A 790 9.51 -3.94 -6.51
CA ASN A 790 9.43 -3.22 -5.24
C ASN A 790 10.73 -2.42 -5.03
N PRO A 791 10.69 -1.08 -5.07
CA PRO A 791 11.89 -0.26 -4.94
C PRO A 791 12.60 -0.42 -3.59
N THR A 792 11.87 -0.81 -2.55
CA THR A 792 12.39 -1.01 -1.19
C THR A 792 13.06 -2.38 -1.03
N LEU A 793 12.46 -3.43 -1.58
CA LEU A 793 12.92 -4.83 -1.36
C LEU A 793 13.76 -5.38 -2.51
N CYS A 794 13.88 -4.67 -3.63
CA CYS A 794 14.68 -5.10 -4.79
C CYS A 794 16.17 -5.31 -4.41
N ASP A 795 16.67 -4.62 -3.39
CA ASP A 795 18.04 -4.79 -2.89
C ASP A 795 18.30 -6.20 -2.32
N LEU A 796 17.27 -6.91 -1.87
CA LEU A 796 17.40 -8.30 -1.39
C LEU A 796 17.84 -9.26 -2.50
N VAL A 797 17.48 -8.95 -3.75
CA VAL A 797 17.75 -9.75 -4.95
C VAL A 797 18.84 -9.12 -5.85
N GLY A 798 19.60 -8.17 -5.32
CA GLY A 798 20.77 -7.58 -5.97
C GLY A 798 20.59 -6.15 -6.47
N GLY A 799 19.37 -5.59 -6.35
CA GLY A 799 19.03 -4.25 -6.84
C GLY A 799 19.08 -4.16 -8.38
N ILE A 800 18.35 -3.20 -8.95
CA ILE A 800 18.37 -2.94 -10.40
C ILE A 800 18.87 -1.52 -10.68
N GLU A 801 19.74 -1.38 -11.67
CA GLU A 801 20.28 -0.09 -12.10
C GLU A 801 20.30 -0.01 -13.63
N SER A 802 20.14 1.20 -14.16
CA SER A 802 20.19 1.49 -15.58
C SER A 802 21.62 1.83 -16.00
N VAL A 803 22.26 0.95 -16.78
CA VAL A 803 23.62 1.12 -17.28
C VAL A 803 23.59 1.55 -18.75
N THR A 804 24.44 2.52 -19.11
CA THR A 804 24.61 2.93 -20.51
C THR A 804 25.81 2.19 -21.13
N ILE A 805 25.54 1.37 -22.13
CA ILE A 805 26.54 0.60 -22.89
C ILE A 805 26.98 1.33 -24.17
N SER A 806 28.16 0.99 -24.68
CA SER A 806 28.73 1.60 -25.88
C SER A 806 27.95 1.26 -27.16
N ASP A 807 28.08 2.10 -28.19
CA ASP A 807 27.43 1.90 -29.49
C ASP A 807 27.80 0.58 -30.18
N GLU A 808 29.02 0.10 -29.94
CA GLU A 808 29.49 -1.20 -30.46
C GLU A 808 28.83 -2.37 -29.71
N GLU A 809 28.76 -2.30 -28.38
CA GLU A 809 28.15 -3.35 -27.54
C GLU A 809 26.63 -3.40 -27.72
N ALA A 810 25.96 -2.25 -27.85
CA ALA A 810 24.52 -2.15 -28.11
C ALA A 810 24.14 -2.78 -29.46
N LYS A 811 24.97 -2.60 -30.49
CA LYS A 811 24.79 -3.25 -31.80
C LYS A 811 25.03 -4.76 -31.76
N LEU A 812 26.04 -5.21 -31.01
CA LEU A 812 26.35 -6.64 -30.80
C LEU A 812 25.22 -7.38 -30.09
N ARG A 813 24.62 -6.74 -29.06
CA ARG A 813 23.52 -7.32 -28.28
C ARG A 813 22.14 -7.09 -28.88
N GLY A 814 22.02 -6.23 -29.91
CA GLY A 814 20.73 -5.87 -30.53
C GLY A 814 19.80 -5.12 -29.58
N THR A 815 20.35 -4.35 -28.64
CA THR A 815 19.61 -3.66 -27.56
C THR A 815 19.79 -2.14 -27.65
N GLN A 816 18.98 -1.39 -26.90
CA GLN A 816 19.15 0.05 -26.76
C GLN A 816 20.44 0.36 -25.99
N LYS A 817 20.98 1.59 -26.11
CA LYS A 817 22.19 1.99 -25.38
C LYS A 817 22.03 1.95 -23.87
N THR A 818 20.80 1.93 -23.37
CA THR A 818 20.49 1.88 -21.95
C THR A 818 19.82 0.53 -21.65
N ILE A 819 20.40 -0.23 -20.74
CA ILE A 819 19.92 -1.55 -20.31
C ILE A 819 19.81 -1.60 -18.79
N LEU A 820 18.88 -2.41 -18.27
CA LEU A 820 18.79 -2.67 -16.84
C LEU A 820 19.71 -3.85 -16.50
N GLU A 821 20.58 -3.65 -15.53
CA GLU A 821 21.47 -4.67 -14.97
C GLU A 821 21.34 -4.70 -13.45
N ARG A 822 21.75 -5.81 -12.83
CA ARG A 822 21.82 -5.87 -11.36
C ARG A 822 22.89 -4.93 -10.84
N ARG A 823 22.57 -4.24 -9.74
CA ARG A 823 23.48 -3.29 -9.09
C ARG A 823 24.60 -4.00 -8.30
N ALA A 824 24.29 -5.14 -7.70
CA ALA A 824 25.18 -5.90 -6.83
C ALA A 824 24.85 -7.41 -6.83
N PRO A 825 25.72 -8.27 -6.25
CA PRO A 825 25.35 -9.64 -5.90
C PRO A 825 24.08 -9.65 -5.02
N PRO A 826 23.21 -10.65 -5.17
CA PRO A 826 22.00 -10.74 -4.37
C PRO A 826 22.32 -11.04 -2.91
N THR A 827 21.70 -10.27 -1.99
CA THR A 827 21.81 -10.50 -0.53
C THR A 827 21.38 -11.93 -0.18
N PHE A 828 20.40 -12.46 -0.90
CA PHE A 828 19.97 -13.85 -0.85
C PHE A 828 20.28 -14.55 -2.17
N PRO A 829 21.31 -15.41 -2.25
CA PRO A 829 21.63 -16.14 -3.49
C PRO A 829 20.57 -17.17 -3.90
N LEU A 830 19.78 -17.65 -2.93
CA LEU A 830 18.65 -18.55 -3.17
C LEU A 830 17.32 -17.91 -2.76
N LEU A 831 16.30 -18.11 -3.60
CA LEU A 831 14.93 -17.72 -3.30
C LEU A 831 13.98 -18.91 -3.49
N VAL A 832 13.09 -19.12 -2.53
CA VAL A 832 12.08 -20.18 -2.53
C VAL A 832 10.69 -19.57 -2.54
N GLU A 833 9.97 -19.75 -3.64
CA GLU A 833 8.56 -19.38 -3.77
C GLU A 833 7.67 -20.53 -3.32
N MET A 834 6.93 -20.33 -2.24
CA MET A 834 5.93 -21.27 -1.73
C MET A 834 4.57 -20.95 -2.38
N HIS A 835 4.27 -21.54 -3.53
CA HIS A 835 2.99 -21.36 -4.21
C HIS A 835 1.86 -22.08 -3.48
N GLU A 836 2.11 -23.34 -3.14
CA GLU A 836 1.22 -24.18 -2.35
C GLU A 836 1.98 -24.82 -1.20
N ARG A 837 1.26 -25.47 -0.28
CA ARG A 837 1.88 -26.12 0.89
C ARG A 837 2.92 -27.18 0.48
N TYR A 838 2.74 -27.82 -0.67
CA TYR A 838 3.55 -28.96 -1.12
C TYR A 838 4.26 -28.74 -2.47
N THR A 839 4.17 -27.54 -3.04
CA THR A 839 4.75 -27.20 -4.35
C THR A 839 5.53 -25.91 -4.24
N TRP A 840 6.86 -26.01 -4.30
CA TRP A 840 7.78 -24.88 -4.13
C TRP A 840 8.63 -24.68 -5.39
N VAL A 841 8.97 -23.44 -5.68
CA VAL A 841 9.85 -23.08 -6.81
C VAL A 841 11.13 -22.48 -6.24
N VAL A 842 12.28 -23.03 -6.62
CA VAL A 842 13.59 -22.60 -6.14
C VAL A 842 14.36 -21.91 -7.26
N HIS A 843 14.79 -20.70 -6.99
CA HIS A 843 15.55 -19.84 -7.89
C HIS A 843 17.01 -19.76 -7.43
N SER A 844 17.93 -19.85 -8.39
CA SER A 844 19.22 -19.15 -8.28
C SER A 844 18.95 -17.69 -8.60
N VAL A 845 19.06 -16.81 -7.60
CA VAL A 845 18.59 -15.42 -7.72
C VAL A 845 19.36 -14.67 -8.79
N GLU A 846 20.68 -14.79 -8.79
CA GLU A 846 21.57 -14.18 -9.80
C GLU A 846 21.13 -14.54 -11.24
N GLN A 847 21.05 -15.84 -11.54
CA GLN A 847 20.66 -16.30 -12.88
C GLN A 847 19.21 -15.94 -13.23
N SER A 848 18.31 -15.99 -12.25
CA SER A 848 16.89 -15.72 -12.47
C SER A 848 16.66 -14.25 -12.76
N VAL A 849 17.26 -13.35 -11.98
CA VAL A 849 17.14 -11.90 -12.17
C VAL A 849 17.79 -11.49 -13.49
N ASP A 850 18.98 -12.01 -13.81
CA ASP A 850 19.65 -11.69 -15.08
C ASP A 850 18.82 -12.16 -16.29
N SER A 851 18.16 -13.32 -16.18
CA SER A 851 17.25 -13.81 -17.22
C SER A 851 16.02 -12.90 -17.37
N LEU A 852 15.40 -12.51 -16.26
CA LEU A 852 14.21 -11.64 -16.23
C LEU A 852 14.52 -10.24 -16.78
N LEU A 853 15.65 -9.64 -16.38
CA LEU A 853 16.11 -8.34 -16.91
C LEU A 853 16.41 -8.41 -18.42
N ALA A 854 16.88 -9.55 -18.91
CA ALA A 854 17.07 -9.81 -20.34
C ALA A 854 15.77 -10.20 -21.09
N GLY A 855 14.61 -10.17 -20.42
CA GLY A 855 13.30 -10.52 -21.01
C GLY A 855 13.13 -12.01 -21.32
N ARG A 856 13.86 -12.90 -20.63
CA ARG A 856 13.79 -14.36 -20.80
C ARG A 856 13.20 -15.03 -19.55
N ALA A 857 12.50 -16.15 -19.76
CA ALA A 857 12.02 -16.96 -18.65
C ALA A 857 13.20 -17.59 -17.87
N PRO A 858 13.29 -17.39 -16.54
CA PRO A 858 14.34 -17.99 -15.73
C PRO A 858 14.22 -19.52 -15.69
N THR A 859 15.36 -20.19 -15.51
CA THR A 859 15.38 -21.63 -15.27
C THR A 859 15.35 -21.89 -13.76
N VAL A 860 14.39 -22.68 -13.30
CA VAL A 860 14.14 -22.91 -11.86
C VAL A 860 14.04 -24.40 -11.54
N GLN A 861 14.08 -24.73 -10.25
CA GLN A 861 13.72 -26.06 -9.76
C GLN A 861 12.32 -26.04 -9.12
N ILE A 862 11.39 -26.80 -9.69
CA ILE A 862 10.11 -27.08 -9.04
C ILE A 862 10.30 -28.30 -8.15
N ARG A 863 9.90 -28.15 -6.89
CA ARG A 863 9.98 -29.20 -5.87
C ARG A 863 8.58 -29.54 -5.37
N LYS A 864 8.16 -30.80 -5.54
CA LYS A 864 6.84 -31.30 -5.11
C LYS A 864 6.97 -32.50 -4.20
N VAL A 865 6.14 -32.58 -3.17
CA VAL A 865 6.04 -33.77 -2.30
C VAL A 865 4.96 -34.70 -2.83
N ASP A 866 5.31 -35.97 -3.08
CA ASP A 866 4.35 -36.99 -3.48
C ASP A 866 3.44 -37.46 -2.32
N GLN A 867 2.41 -38.25 -2.61
CA GLN A 867 1.50 -38.81 -1.59
C GLN A 867 2.21 -39.74 -0.58
N LYS A 868 3.48 -40.10 -0.81
CA LYS A 868 4.31 -40.91 0.09
C LYS A 868 5.31 -40.07 0.89
N GLY A 869 5.25 -38.74 0.79
CA GLY A 869 6.15 -37.82 1.51
C GLY A 869 7.53 -37.64 0.88
N LYS A 870 7.77 -38.17 -0.33
CA LYS A 870 9.08 -38.05 -1.00
C LYS A 870 9.13 -36.81 -1.89
N PRO A 871 10.15 -35.95 -1.76
CA PRO A 871 10.31 -34.80 -2.65
C PRO A 871 10.75 -35.25 -4.04
N SER A 872 10.13 -34.67 -5.06
CA SER A 872 10.49 -34.74 -6.47
C SER A 872 10.99 -33.38 -6.93
N ILE A 873 12.11 -33.35 -7.65
CA ILE A 873 12.75 -32.13 -8.12
C ILE A 873 12.76 -32.16 -9.65
N THR A 874 12.20 -31.14 -10.29
CA THR A 874 12.13 -31.00 -11.74
C THR A 874 12.68 -29.65 -12.15
N LYS A 875 13.53 -29.60 -13.18
CA LYS A 875 14.03 -28.35 -13.76
C LYS A 875 13.15 -27.95 -14.94
N CYS A 876 12.78 -26.67 -15.02
CA CYS A 876 12.00 -26.15 -16.15
C CYS A 876 12.27 -24.66 -16.37
N ARG A 877 11.85 -24.16 -17.52
CA ARG A 877 11.68 -22.71 -17.73
C ARG A 877 10.41 -22.27 -17.03
N TYR A 878 10.53 -21.24 -16.23
CA TYR A 878 9.47 -20.76 -15.36
C TYR A 878 8.95 -19.43 -15.84
N ASP A 879 7.67 -19.40 -16.18
CA ASP A 879 6.90 -18.17 -16.26
C ASP A 879 6.07 -18.06 -14.97
N SER A 880 6.31 -16.99 -14.20
CA SER A 880 5.63 -16.67 -12.94
C SER A 880 4.12 -16.40 -13.11
N GLN A 881 3.67 -16.30 -14.36
CA GLN A 881 2.33 -15.90 -14.74
C GLN A 881 1.51 -17.00 -15.46
N GLU A 882 2.11 -18.15 -15.75
CA GLU A 882 1.41 -19.32 -16.31
C GLU A 882 0.85 -20.24 -15.22
N THR A 883 -0.28 -20.90 -15.51
CA THR A 883 -0.79 -21.99 -14.66
C THR A 883 0.07 -23.26 -14.82
N GLU A 884 0.20 -24.05 -13.74
CA GLU A 884 1.04 -25.27 -13.59
C GLU A 884 1.10 -26.24 -14.80
N HIS A 885 0.10 -26.22 -15.68
CA HIS A 885 -0.06 -27.15 -16.81
C HIS A 885 0.65 -26.68 -18.10
N GLN A 886 1.25 -25.49 -18.13
CA GLN A 886 1.90 -24.91 -19.31
C GLN A 886 3.42 -24.82 -19.23
N TRP A 887 4.04 -25.13 -18.07
CA TRP A 887 5.49 -25.14 -17.96
C TRP A 887 6.10 -26.20 -18.89
N GLU A 888 6.86 -25.76 -19.90
CA GLU A 888 7.50 -26.65 -20.86
C GLU A 888 8.52 -27.57 -20.15
N ALA A 889 8.12 -28.81 -19.90
CA ALA A 889 9.03 -29.89 -19.50
C ALA A 889 9.87 -30.28 -20.73
N GLY A 890 11.09 -29.76 -20.82
CA GLY A 890 11.83 -29.84 -22.08
C GLY A 890 13.33 -29.71 -21.98
N PHE A 891 13.97 -30.45 -21.07
CA PHE A 891 15.35 -30.93 -21.27
C PHE A 891 15.50 -32.30 -20.59
N SER A 892 15.29 -33.37 -21.36
CA SER A 892 15.88 -34.67 -21.05
C SER A 892 17.33 -34.62 -21.52
N MET A 893 18.28 -34.59 -20.59
CA MET A 893 19.59 -35.19 -20.87
C MET A 893 19.42 -36.68 -20.64
N ASP A 894 19.36 -37.43 -21.74
CA ASP A 894 19.80 -38.83 -21.70
C ASP A 894 21.27 -38.84 -21.22
N ASP A 895 21.58 -39.82 -20.37
CA ASP A 895 22.88 -40.10 -19.73
C ASP A 895 23.26 -39.24 -18.51
N GLU A 896 22.58 -39.45 -17.38
CA GLU A 896 23.20 -39.89 -16.10
C GLU A 896 22.11 -40.01 -15.03
N ALA A 897 21.51 -41.20 -14.97
CA ALA A 897 20.74 -41.61 -13.81
C ALA A 897 21.70 -41.77 -12.61
N GLY A 898 21.76 -40.74 -11.78
CA GLY A 898 22.22 -40.85 -10.40
C GLY A 898 23.56 -40.19 -10.08
N GLU A 899 23.68 -38.87 -10.20
CA GLU A 899 24.65 -38.09 -9.43
C GLU A 899 24.19 -36.61 -9.31
N GLY A 900 24.12 -36.12 -8.07
CA GLY A 900 24.24 -34.68 -7.73
C GLY A 900 23.08 -33.72 -8.01
N ALA A 901 22.06 -33.67 -7.14
CA ALA A 901 21.29 -32.42 -6.92
C ALA A 901 22.20 -31.25 -6.48
N GLY A 902 23.41 -31.55 -5.97
CA GLY A 902 24.42 -30.58 -5.53
C GLY A 902 25.10 -29.76 -6.64
N GLN A 903 25.19 -30.26 -7.88
CA GLN A 903 26.00 -29.59 -8.93
C GLN A 903 25.43 -28.26 -9.45
N TRP A 904 24.13 -28.00 -9.28
CA TRP A 904 23.51 -26.75 -9.77
C TRP A 904 23.79 -25.54 -8.87
N PHE A 905 24.20 -25.78 -7.63
CA PHE A 905 24.49 -24.76 -6.63
C PHE A 905 25.94 -24.84 -6.12
N GLU A 906 26.80 -25.62 -6.79
CA GLU A 906 28.23 -25.70 -6.49
C GLU A 906 28.89 -24.31 -6.61
N GLY A 907 29.51 -23.84 -5.52
CA GLY A 907 30.15 -22.53 -5.43
C GLY A 907 29.33 -21.43 -4.73
N LEU A 908 28.07 -21.69 -4.35
CA LEU A 908 27.25 -20.77 -3.55
C LEU A 908 27.58 -20.87 -2.06
N ASP A 909 28.71 -20.30 -1.64
CA ASP A 909 29.05 -20.10 -0.22
C ASP A 909 29.07 -18.60 0.07
N ASN A 910 28.22 -18.13 0.99
CA ASN A 910 28.19 -16.72 1.39
C ASN A 910 29.57 -16.20 1.82
N ARG A 911 30.42 -17.06 2.42
CA ARG A 911 31.78 -16.69 2.83
C ARG A 911 32.71 -16.45 1.64
N GLN A 912 32.41 -17.05 0.49
CA GLN A 912 33.14 -16.84 -0.77
C GLN A 912 32.56 -15.68 -1.58
N VAL A 913 31.22 -15.55 -1.62
CA VAL A 913 30.51 -14.47 -2.32
C VAL A 913 30.86 -13.09 -1.74
N TYR A 914 31.05 -13.00 -0.42
CA TYR A 914 31.33 -11.75 0.31
C TYR A 914 32.70 -11.71 0.99
N ALA A 915 33.68 -12.50 0.51
CA ALA A 915 35.02 -12.53 1.11
C ALA A 915 35.67 -11.12 1.13
N PRO A 916 36.25 -10.67 2.26
CA PRO A 916 37.02 -9.43 2.29
C PRO A 916 38.25 -9.57 1.39
N VAL A 917 38.52 -8.57 0.55
CA VAL A 917 39.81 -8.46 -0.16
C VAL A 917 40.93 -8.43 0.89
N GLU A 918 41.82 -9.42 0.88
CA GLU A 918 43.00 -9.43 1.75
C GLU A 918 43.85 -8.18 1.45
N TYR A 919 43.86 -7.23 2.39
CA TYR A 919 44.87 -6.19 2.39
C TYR A 919 46.23 -6.84 2.69
N HIS A 920 47.07 -6.95 1.67
CA HIS A 920 48.50 -7.17 1.85
C HIS A 920 49.05 -6.06 2.76
N ARG A 921 49.27 -6.38 4.04
CA ARG A 921 50.10 -5.57 4.93
C ARG A 921 51.54 -5.68 4.46
N GLU A 922 51.98 -4.72 3.65
CA GLU A 922 53.40 -4.45 3.50
C GLU A 922 53.98 -4.03 4.86
N SER A 923 54.94 -4.83 5.31
CA SER A 923 55.76 -4.60 6.49
C SER A 923 56.65 -3.37 6.30
N GLY A 924 56.38 -2.29 7.04
CA GLY A 924 57.24 -1.11 7.17
C GLY A 924 57.55 -0.82 8.64
N HIS A 925 58.81 -0.97 9.00
CA HIS A 925 59.37 -0.91 10.36
C HIS A 925 59.02 0.34 11.19
N ALA A 926 58.75 0.13 12.49
CA ALA A 926 58.90 1.13 13.53
C ALA A 926 59.92 0.65 14.57
N ASN A 927 61.18 1.07 14.40
CA ASN A 927 62.19 1.07 15.45
C ASN A 927 61.88 2.22 16.42
N HIS A 928 61.51 1.91 17.67
CA HIS A 928 62.18 2.44 18.86
C HIS A 928 61.42 2.08 20.15
N THR A 929 62.02 1.21 20.94
CA THR A 929 62.05 1.32 22.41
C THR A 929 63.55 1.51 22.79
N PRO A 930 63.95 1.93 24.02
CA PRO A 930 63.19 1.80 25.27
C PRO A 930 63.42 2.87 26.38
N ARG A 931 62.66 2.65 27.47
CA ARG A 931 63.03 2.74 28.90
C ARG A 931 62.64 3.96 29.76
N ARG A 932 61.69 3.65 30.67
CA ARG A 932 61.68 3.83 32.15
C ARG A 932 61.65 5.26 32.73
N LYS A 933 60.54 5.61 33.41
CA LYS A 933 60.39 5.63 34.89
C LYS A 933 59.07 6.30 35.32
N GLY A 934 58.37 5.66 36.27
CA GLY A 934 57.97 6.28 37.55
C GLY A 934 56.77 7.22 37.61
N ARG A 935 55.71 6.76 38.30
CA ARG A 935 55.01 7.42 39.43
C ARG A 935 55.30 8.91 39.64
N ASN A 936 54.28 9.76 39.54
CA ASN A 936 53.62 10.40 40.69
C ASN A 936 52.53 11.38 40.20
N GLY A 937 51.47 11.48 41.00
CA GLY A 937 50.23 12.16 40.64
C GLY A 937 50.23 13.68 40.73
N ARG A 938 49.16 14.24 40.19
CA ARG A 938 48.20 15.07 40.88
C ARG A 938 46.86 14.95 40.17
#